data_AF-A0A812JF53-F1
#
_entry.id   AF-A0A812JF53-F1
#
_cell.length_a   1.000
_cell.length_b   1.000
_cell.length_c   1.000
_cell.angle_alpha   90.00
_cell.angle_beta   90.00
_cell.angle_gamma   90.00
#
_symmetry.space_group_name_H-M   'P 1'
#
loop_
_entity.id
_entity.type
_entity.pdbx_description
1 polymer ?
#
loop_
_entity_poly.entity_id
_entity_poly.type
_entity_poly.pdbx_seq_one_letter_code
_entity_poly.pdbx_strand_id
1 'polypeptide(L)'
;MARLEPAHPMWPQVKETLRRCAEDRESIIHEVFQTSTAHGKKLLNKIFNGGAPPEHLASQDFVLRLQKAAMFCRWTCVSVSPEVFGQMVEDEDRSHPEASTLFFIWSAVEDLIISAWLEKIQEQQPSHVSLHFDGIRVDQAAVGSSVEAFCVECASHIKSRTGFDVSLRPKSHQTFLEGIRVGSASRDAESIEPATLTDEGNCILCALHRLGHTDAAGKMLGDTDSEAAVYFRRRRHRTYLQVVEATQVTLTPWMSSTEFAHMPLEGNFLIHLTKNNKPHCVGLRADTPGNFIVMDGNATFTIQNRLFWNAFAAAIDSRHVVFFQVWEDPAAWPNLPGSIARLEKTEVERLLELQACAGDDSSRDIDDDNNREFEQDNEAVTHVGDVLLRKLSEEIDAVAADRRTPRPDASGRARCPLCPFRSWSRHNACRVLVHIRKHHTSTKQYSASGTKQIKLVLALHDQDKLEGMPAACNYLRRSADMIRDTVRPPLSSTRNSIDKKIRLVFTQDGPEYWNLEATISAGLRRSRNLYYNLGFAQKIFQKTILNNAKEQDTLHALNLCPLQFFPTMTAMKAEISNRACSLFPSHSKDWWPLIEDIFSSPHVRQLGDQLIAECVQHKEMRCLSIDATMRCCMPLLGQARIKASPIERAEVITVRGRTNAVVVMRAAQAEDSDTAAYLLAETLPAAALGQIMYVSVDNPSRKYFSTLKSLCPNLQGMSLDTVHLAMTCEYGSARRRTGATKALRRVLAKFAAVDTAVGPEAFGKIFSGGKAKHLTAEEERFRRHVEDRSMRQHDAQRLLNELDDEKPIYTRLEWIQLIAAVANVFRDDMTRLCPGPNKRVWQLLLGATSPERSEWYLNNLRIRHSLHARALPLLPVGTTSNESLHAEINRWFKETQMMHQATLEMKLEILRLGKLLSHNRALYHTTSCQMTHAEVLARATRQCLWTEGEWAAWCSELEDGEGAKMKAHLPFHEARETQKSIVRGCRKRPASAPSARSTVRRTPHTLERQDSFKRGGRRSCH
;
A
#
# COMPACT_ATOMS: atom_id res chain seq x y z
N MET A 1 -41.58 22.36 -5.48
CA MET A 1 -40.94 23.63 -5.86
C MET A 1 -40.94 23.75 -7.37
N ALA A 2 -41.54 24.79 -7.94
CA ALA A 2 -41.39 25.07 -9.37
C ALA A 2 -39.91 25.39 -9.65
N ARG A 3 -39.29 24.72 -10.62
CA ARG A 3 -37.90 24.97 -11.02
C ARG A 3 -37.84 26.40 -11.59
N LEU A 4 -37.19 27.31 -10.86
CA LEU A 4 -37.01 28.69 -11.31
C LEU A 4 -36.00 28.71 -12.49
N GLU A 5 -36.46 29.20 -13.63
CA GLU A 5 -35.68 29.68 -14.78
C GLU A 5 -34.51 30.62 -14.37
N PRO A 6 -33.20 30.31 -14.52
CA PRO A 6 -32.18 31.34 -14.38
C PRO A 6 -32.43 32.50 -15.36
N ALA A 7 -32.63 33.71 -14.83
CA ALA A 7 -32.94 34.92 -15.62
C ALA A 7 -31.72 35.52 -16.34
N HIS A 8 -30.55 34.87 -16.27
CA HIS A 8 -29.32 35.42 -16.83
C HIS A 8 -29.29 35.29 -18.36
N PRO A 9 -28.91 36.35 -19.13
CA PRO A 9 -28.94 36.33 -20.60
C PRO A 9 -28.13 35.20 -21.26
N MET A 10 -27.07 34.73 -20.60
CA MET A 10 -26.24 33.61 -21.10
C MET A 10 -26.88 32.23 -20.88
N TRP A 11 -27.90 32.11 -20.02
CA TRP A 11 -28.47 30.82 -19.62
C TRP A 11 -28.94 29.95 -20.80
N PRO A 12 -29.63 30.47 -21.84
CA PRO A 12 -30.01 29.65 -22.99
C PRO A 12 -28.82 28.97 -23.68
N GLN A 13 -27.72 29.71 -23.88
CA GLN A 13 -26.50 29.17 -24.49
C GLN A 13 -25.80 28.16 -23.58
N VAL A 14 -25.75 28.42 -22.27
CA VAL A 14 -25.18 27.51 -21.28
C VAL A 14 -25.98 26.21 -21.23
N LYS A 15 -27.32 26.31 -21.11
CA LYS A 15 -28.25 25.18 -21.08
C LYS A 15 -28.09 24.30 -22.32
N GLU A 16 -28.04 24.91 -23.51
CA GLU A 16 -27.83 24.17 -24.77
C GLU A 16 -26.48 23.44 -24.80
N THR A 17 -25.41 24.12 -24.37
CA THR A 17 -24.07 23.51 -24.34
C THR A 17 -24.00 22.32 -23.39
N LEU A 18 -24.56 22.46 -22.18
CA LEU A 18 -24.61 21.39 -21.18
C LEU A 18 -25.50 20.22 -21.64
N ARG A 19 -26.64 20.53 -22.27
CA ARG A 19 -27.55 19.52 -22.84
C ARG A 19 -26.85 18.72 -23.94
N ARG A 20 -26.14 19.39 -24.86
CA ARG A 20 -25.36 18.71 -25.89
C ARG A 20 -24.23 17.85 -25.30
N CYS A 21 -23.56 18.29 -24.24
CA CYS A 21 -22.61 17.45 -23.50
C CYS A 21 -23.24 16.20 -22.88
N ALA A 22 -24.49 16.28 -22.43
CA ALA A 22 -25.21 15.18 -21.81
C ALA A 22 -25.78 14.19 -22.84
N GLU A 23 -26.36 14.70 -23.94
CA GLU A 23 -27.13 13.92 -24.92
C GLU A 23 -26.29 13.49 -26.13
N ASP A 24 -25.32 14.28 -26.57
CA ASP A 24 -24.61 14.13 -27.86
C ASP A 24 -23.08 14.08 -27.67
N ARG A 25 -22.63 13.50 -26.56
CA ARG A 25 -21.22 13.49 -26.16
C ARG A 25 -20.28 12.82 -27.16
N GLU A 26 -20.72 11.72 -27.77
CA GLU A 26 -19.87 10.94 -28.69
C GLU A 26 -19.58 11.72 -29.97
N SER A 27 -20.59 12.38 -30.55
CA SER A 27 -20.42 13.23 -31.73
C SER A 27 -19.50 14.41 -31.43
N ILE A 28 -19.61 15.05 -30.25
CA ILE A 28 -18.66 16.10 -29.83
C ILE A 28 -17.22 15.56 -29.84
N ILE A 29 -16.99 14.39 -29.24
CA ILE A 29 -15.63 13.84 -29.13
C ILE A 29 -15.07 13.46 -30.50
N HIS A 30 -15.90 12.95 -31.41
CA HIS A 30 -15.44 12.46 -32.70
C HIS A 30 -15.36 13.55 -33.77
N GLU A 31 -16.33 14.46 -33.83
CA GLU A 31 -16.39 15.49 -34.86
C GLU A 31 -15.58 16.74 -34.47
N VAL A 32 -15.66 17.14 -33.19
CA VAL A 32 -14.99 18.37 -32.71
C VAL A 32 -13.58 18.06 -32.21
N PHE A 33 -13.43 17.05 -31.33
CA PHE A 33 -12.12 16.74 -30.74
C PHE A 33 -11.30 15.75 -31.55
N GLN A 34 -11.94 15.06 -32.51
CA GLN A 34 -11.30 14.10 -33.42
C GLN A 34 -10.44 13.07 -32.70
N THR A 35 -10.88 12.60 -31.52
CA THR A 35 -10.09 11.72 -30.64
C THR A 35 -10.88 10.50 -30.15
N SER A 36 -10.23 9.63 -29.39
CA SER A 36 -10.88 8.46 -28.76
C SER A 36 -11.90 8.91 -27.70
N THR A 37 -12.96 8.12 -27.51
CA THR A 37 -14.02 8.43 -26.53
C THR A 37 -13.46 8.60 -25.11
N ALA A 38 -12.45 7.80 -24.73
CA ALA A 38 -11.81 7.88 -23.42
C ALA A 38 -11.01 9.18 -23.23
N HIS A 39 -10.21 9.57 -24.23
CA HIS A 39 -9.43 10.81 -24.18
C HIS A 39 -10.35 12.04 -24.25
N GLY A 40 -11.34 12.03 -25.15
CA GLY A 40 -12.30 13.11 -25.28
C GLY A 40 -13.11 13.36 -24.02
N LYS A 41 -13.50 12.31 -23.27
CA LYS A 41 -14.14 12.45 -21.94
C LYS A 41 -13.23 13.18 -20.95
N LYS A 42 -11.95 12.80 -20.87
CA LYS A 42 -10.97 13.48 -20.01
C LYS A 42 -10.81 14.94 -20.43
N LEU A 43 -10.83 15.21 -21.73
CA LEU A 43 -10.71 16.55 -22.27
C LEU A 43 -11.91 17.44 -21.94
N LEU A 44 -13.13 16.92 -22.12
CA LEU A 44 -14.37 17.60 -21.71
C LEU A 44 -14.33 17.95 -20.22
N ASN A 45 -13.98 16.98 -19.37
CA ASN A 45 -13.87 17.20 -17.92
C ASN A 45 -12.76 18.20 -17.58
N LYS A 46 -11.60 18.13 -18.24
CA LYS A 46 -10.50 19.08 -18.03
C LYS A 46 -10.93 20.50 -18.36
N ILE A 47 -11.54 20.72 -19.52
CA ILE A 47 -12.00 22.04 -19.97
C ILE A 47 -13.10 22.55 -19.03
N PHE A 48 -14.05 21.69 -18.66
CA PHE A 48 -15.13 22.07 -17.75
C PHE A 48 -14.64 22.45 -16.34
N ASN A 49 -13.59 21.78 -15.85
CA ASN A 49 -12.94 22.12 -14.58
C ASN A 49 -11.97 23.30 -14.67
N GLY A 50 -11.91 24.01 -15.81
CA GLY A 50 -11.10 25.22 -15.98
C GLY A 50 -9.69 24.99 -16.53
N GLY A 51 -9.34 23.76 -16.89
CA GLY A 51 -8.07 23.48 -17.56
C GLY A 51 -8.02 24.03 -18.98
N ALA A 52 -6.84 24.46 -19.41
CA ALA A 52 -6.63 24.94 -20.78
C ALA A 52 -6.88 23.83 -21.82
N PRO A 53 -7.64 24.10 -22.90
CA PRO A 53 -7.76 23.20 -24.05
C PRO A 53 -6.43 23.16 -24.82
N PRO A 54 -6.16 22.08 -25.58
CA PRO A 54 -5.06 22.01 -26.53
C PRO A 54 -5.13 23.17 -27.54
N GLU A 55 -3.98 23.68 -27.99
CA GLU A 55 -3.90 24.85 -28.88
C GLU A 55 -4.75 24.69 -30.15
N HIS A 56 -4.74 23.49 -30.77
CA HIS A 56 -5.53 23.19 -31.96
C HIS A 56 -7.06 23.19 -31.73
N LEU A 57 -7.51 23.12 -30.47
CA LEU A 57 -8.92 23.14 -30.09
C LEU A 57 -9.34 24.47 -29.45
N ALA A 58 -8.40 25.35 -29.11
CA ALA A 58 -8.68 26.57 -28.36
C ALA A 58 -9.61 27.54 -29.13
N SER A 59 -9.57 27.52 -30.46
CA SER A 59 -10.42 28.33 -31.34
C SER A 59 -11.75 27.68 -31.73
N GLN A 60 -12.01 26.44 -31.31
CA GLN A 60 -13.24 25.72 -31.66
C GLN A 60 -14.46 26.33 -30.94
N ASP A 61 -15.52 26.64 -31.70
CA ASP A 61 -16.72 27.31 -31.16
C ASP A 61 -17.35 26.56 -29.99
N PHE A 62 -17.43 25.22 -30.08
CA PHE A 62 -17.95 24.40 -28.98
C PHE A 62 -17.09 24.48 -27.71
N VAL A 63 -15.76 24.51 -27.84
CA VAL A 63 -14.83 24.61 -26.70
C VAL A 63 -14.99 25.94 -25.99
N LEU A 64 -15.10 27.04 -26.74
CA LEU A 64 -15.35 28.38 -26.19
C LEU A 64 -16.70 28.45 -25.46
N ARG A 65 -17.74 27.81 -26.00
CA ARG A 65 -19.06 27.71 -25.34
C ARG A 65 -18.98 26.87 -24.06
N LEU A 66 -18.23 25.77 -24.07
CA LEU A 66 -18.03 24.91 -22.91
C LEU A 66 -17.29 25.65 -21.78
N GLN A 67 -16.26 26.44 -22.11
CA GLN A 67 -15.55 27.27 -21.12
C GLN A 67 -16.47 28.32 -20.49
N LYS A 68 -17.35 28.96 -21.29
CA LYS A 68 -18.37 29.90 -20.78
C LYS A 68 -19.39 29.20 -19.87
N ALA A 69 -19.88 28.03 -20.27
CA ALA A 69 -20.78 27.22 -19.45
C ALA A 69 -20.14 26.80 -18.12
N ALA A 70 -18.88 26.37 -18.16
CA ALA A 70 -18.11 26.02 -16.99
C ALA A 70 -17.96 27.19 -16.02
N MET A 71 -17.60 28.38 -16.53
CA MET A 71 -17.50 29.60 -15.72
C MET A 71 -18.85 29.96 -15.08
N PHE A 72 -19.94 29.87 -15.84
CA PHE A 72 -21.29 30.11 -15.32
C PHE A 72 -21.63 29.16 -14.16
N CYS A 73 -21.34 27.85 -14.31
CA CYS A 73 -21.57 26.87 -13.26
C CYS A 73 -20.72 27.14 -12.00
N ARG A 74 -19.44 27.47 -12.16
CA ARG A 74 -18.55 27.80 -11.02
C ARG A 74 -19.08 28.99 -10.22
N TRP A 75 -19.43 30.09 -10.88
CA TRP A 75 -19.99 31.27 -10.20
C TRP A 75 -21.36 31.01 -9.57
N THR A 76 -22.18 30.16 -10.20
CA THR A 76 -23.45 29.72 -9.60
C THR A 76 -23.19 28.95 -8.31
N CYS A 77 -22.23 28.01 -8.31
CA CYS A 77 -21.86 27.25 -7.12
C CYS A 77 -21.29 28.13 -5.99
N VAL A 78 -20.44 29.09 -6.33
CA VAL A 78 -19.93 30.09 -5.37
C VAL A 78 -21.06 30.90 -4.77
N SER A 79 -22.06 31.28 -5.57
CA SER A 79 -23.21 32.07 -5.10
C SER A 79 -24.15 31.26 -4.21
N VAL A 80 -24.31 29.96 -4.47
CA VAL A 80 -25.17 29.06 -3.71
C VAL A 80 -24.51 28.59 -2.40
N SER A 81 -23.18 28.47 -2.38
CA SER A 81 -22.42 28.00 -1.22
C SER A 81 -21.24 28.93 -0.89
N PRO A 82 -21.49 30.17 -0.44
CA PRO A 82 -20.44 31.16 -0.20
C PRO A 82 -19.49 30.74 0.93
N GLU A 83 -19.98 29.98 1.91
CA GLU A 83 -19.17 29.46 3.02
C GLU A 83 -18.10 28.47 2.55
N VAL A 84 -18.47 27.54 1.65
CA VAL A 84 -17.54 26.58 1.04
C VAL A 84 -16.49 27.33 0.23
N PHE A 85 -16.89 28.32 -0.54
CA PHE A 85 -15.95 29.16 -1.29
C PHE A 85 -14.98 29.91 -0.37
N GLY A 86 -15.47 30.50 0.72
CA GLY A 86 -14.62 31.16 1.72
C GLY A 86 -13.54 30.24 2.27
N GLN A 87 -13.90 29.00 2.63
CA GLN A 87 -12.94 27.98 3.07
C GLN A 87 -11.93 27.61 1.99
N MET A 88 -12.35 27.55 0.72
CA MET A 88 -11.43 27.24 -0.39
C MET A 88 -10.46 28.39 -0.68
N VAL A 89 -10.84 29.64 -0.40
CA VAL A 89 -9.99 30.82 -0.57
C VAL A 89 -8.92 30.90 0.53
N GLU A 90 -9.23 30.43 1.73
CA GLU A 90 -8.29 30.36 2.86
C GLU A 90 -7.21 29.26 2.69
N ASP A 91 -7.40 28.33 1.75
CA ASP A 91 -6.43 27.26 1.45
C ASP A 91 -5.37 27.76 0.45
N GLU A 92 -4.18 28.13 0.96
CA GLU A 92 -3.07 28.68 0.15
C GLU A 92 -2.59 27.72 -0.97
N ASP A 93 -2.88 26.42 -0.87
CA ASP A 93 -2.55 25.41 -1.89
C ASP A 93 -3.55 25.37 -3.07
N ARG A 94 -4.64 26.15 -3.01
CA ARG A 94 -5.72 26.13 -4.02
C ARG A 94 -5.63 27.33 -4.96
N SER A 95 -5.08 27.09 -6.15
CA SER A 95 -5.03 28.10 -7.21
C SER A 95 -6.39 28.46 -7.83
N HIS A 96 -7.41 27.61 -7.69
CA HIS A 96 -8.74 27.77 -8.30
C HIS A 96 -9.87 27.43 -7.31
N PRO A 97 -10.16 28.30 -6.33
CA PRO A 97 -11.17 28.05 -5.29
C PRO A 97 -12.59 27.90 -5.84
N GLU A 98 -12.93 28.59 -6.93
CA GLU A 98 -14.24 28.52 -7.59
C GLU A 98 -14.47 27.17 -8.31
N ALA A 99 -13.42 26.58 -8.88
CA ALA A 99 -13.49 25.24 -9.46
C ALA A 99 -13.60 24.17 -8.36
N SER A 100 -12.90 24.37 -7.25
CA SER A 100 -13.00 23.49 -6.08
C SER A 100 -14.40 23.53 -5.46
N THR A 101 -15.01 24.71 -5.38
CA THR A 101 -16.40 24.88 -4.88
C THR A 101 -17.41 24.14 -5.77
N LEU A 102 -17.30 24.26 -7.10
CA LEU A 102 -18.10 23.46 -8.03
C LEU A 102 -17.90 21.95 -7.79
N PHE A 103 -16.66 21.52 -7.58
CA PHE A 103 -16.33 20.13 -7.28
C PHE A 103 -16.93 19.63 -5.96
N PHE A 104 -17.09 20.47 -4.93
CA PHE A 104 -17.77 20.04 -3.72
C PHE A 104 -19.27 19.82 -3.94
N ILE A 105 -19.91 20.71 -4.70
CA ILE A 105 -21.35 20.65 -4.92
C ILE A 105 -21.75 19.46 -5.82
N TRP A 106 -21.09 19.26 -6.96
CA TRP A 106 -21.45 18.14 -7.84
C TRP A 106 -21.15 16.76 -7.18
N SER A 107 -20.16 16.65 -6.29
CA SER A 107 -19.85 15.40 -5.59
C SER A 107 -20.89 15.10 -4.52
N ALA A 108 -21.45 16.12 -3.87
CA ALA A 108 -22.62 15.94 -3.01
C ALA A 108 -23.85 15.44 -3.81
N VAL A 109 -24.03 15.91 -5.04
CA VAL A 109 -25.09 15.41 -5.94
C VAL A 109 -24.82 13.97 -6.37
N GLU A 110 -23.58 13.63 -6.72
CA GLU A 110 -23.18 12.24 -7.01
C GLU A 110 -23.43 11.32 -5.81
N ASP A 111 -23.11 11.76 -4.59
CA ASP A 111 -23.37 11.01 -3.36
C ASP A 111 -24.86 10.74 -3.15
N LEU A 112 -25.72 11.74 -3.39
CA LEU A 112 -27.19 11.58 -3.31
C LEU A 112 -27.69 10.57 -4.35
N ILE A 113 -27.19 10.65 -5.58
CA ILE A 113 -27.55 9.74 -6.67
C ILE A 113 -27.11 8.31 -6.33
N ILE A 114 -25.87 8.11 -5.89
CA ILE A 114 -25.32 6.79 -5.54
C ILE A 114 -26.03 6.21 -4.32
N SER A 115 -26.38 7.03 -3.32
CA SER A 115 -27.13 6.57 -2.15
C SER A 115 -28.51 6.06 -2.54
N ALA A 116 -29.26 6.81 -3.37
CA ALA A 116 -30.55 6.36 -3.88
C ALA A 116 -30.41 5.11 -4.78
N TRP A 117 -29.33 5.03 -5.56
CA TRP A 117 -29.06 3.85 -6.38
C TRP A 117 -28.78 2.61 -5.50
N LEU A 118 -27.98 2.76 -4.44
CA LEU A 118 -27.70 1.70 -3.47
C LEU A 118 -28.95 1.24 -2.73
N GLU A 119 -29.82 2.16 -2.30
CA GLU A 119 -31.12 1.83 -1.67
C GLU A 119 -31.88 0.82 -2.54
N LYS A 120 -31.98 1.09 -3.84
CA LYS A 120 -32.66 0.22 -4.79
C LYS A 120 -31.95 -1.13 -5.02
N ILE A 121 -30.62 -1.11 -5.14
CA ILE A 121 -29.83 -2.34 -5.34
C ILE A 121 -29.96 -3.26 -4.11
N GLN A 122 -29.96 -2.68 -2.90
CA GLN A 122 -30.05 -3.44 -1.65
C GLN A 122 -31.40 -4.16 -1.47
N GLU A 123 -32.48 -3.68 -2.09
CA GLU A 123 -33.77 -4.39 -2.12
C GLU A 123 -33.65 -5.79 -2.75
N GLN A 124 -32.72 -5.97 -3.68
CA GLN A 124 -32.49 -7.23 -4.40
C GLN A 124 -31.62 -8.22 -3.63
N GLN A 125 -31.17 -7.88 -2.41
CA GLN A 125 -30.32 -8.71 -1.56
C GLN A 125 -29.09 -9.28 -2.29
N PRO A 126 -28.25 -8.42 -2.89
CA PRO A 126 -27.07 -8.86 -3.63
C PRO A 126 -26.06 -9.59 -2.73
N SER A 127 -25.48 -10.65 -3.28
CA SER A 127 -24.39 -11.40 -2.65
C SER A 127 -23.09 -10.58 -2.60
N HIS A 128 -22.92 -9.63 -3.52
CA HIS A 128 -21.78 -8.71 -3.53
C HIS A 128 -22.16 -7.35 -4.12
N VAL A 129 -21.83 -6.28 -3.39
CA VAL A 129 -21.90 -4.89 -3.88
C VAL A 129 -20.62 -4.17 -3.52
N SER A 130 -20.05 -3.47 -4.48
CA SER A 130 -18.92 -2.56 -4.25
C SER A 130 -19.10 -1.26 -5.03
N LEU A 131 -18.74 -0.15 -4.39
CA LEU A 131 -18.76 1.17 -5.02
C LEU A 131 -17.44 1.41 -5.76
N HIS A 132 -17.54 2.02 -6.94
CA HIS A 132 -16.39 2.41 -7.76
C HIS A 132 -16.54 3.87 -8.18
N PHE A 133 -15.41 4.51 -8.50
CA PHE A 133 -15.35 5.92 -8.91
C PHE A 133 -16.30 6.27 -10.07
N ASP A 134 -16.66 5.30 -10.92
CA ASP A 134 -17.56 5.53 -12.05
C ASP A 134 -18.82 4.65 -12.06
N GLY A 135 -19.24 4.14 -10.89
CA GLY A 135 -20.51 3.43 -10.73
C GLY A 135 -20.52 2.37 -9.63
N ILE A 136 -21.51 1.48 -9.67
CA ILE A 136 -21.69 0.40 -8.70
C ILE A 136 -21.40 -0.93 -9.38
N ARG A 137 -20.60 -1.79 -8.74
CA ARG A 137 -20.49 -3.20 -9.11
C ARG A 137 -21.43 -4.01 -8.22
N VAL A 138 -22.22 -4.85 -8.85
CA VAL A 138 -23.19 -5.72 -8.22
C VAL A 138 -23.11 -7.10 -8.89
N ASP A 139 -23.37 -8.16 -8.15
CA ASP A 139 -23.42 -9.50 -8.72
C ASP A 139 -24.55 -9.66 -9.75
N GLN A 140 -24.31 -10.50 -10.76
CA GLN A 140 -25.24 -10.71 -11.87
C GLN A 140 -26.59 -11.27 -11.40
N ALA A 141 -26.62 -12.02 -10.29
CA ALA A 141 -27.84 -12.62 -9.77
C ALA A 141 -28.83 -11.53 -9.29
N ALA A 142 -28.34 -10.49 -8.63
CA ALA A 142 -29.16 -9.36 -8.20
C ALA A 142 -29.65 -8.44 -9.34
N VAL A 143 -28.96 -8.44 -10.49
CA VAL A 143 -29.37 -7.69 -11.69
C VAL A 143 -30.47 -8.42 -12.49
N GLY A 144 -30.51 -9.75 -12.39
CA GLY A 144 -31.43 -10.58 -13.16
C GLY A 144 -31.01 -10.75 -14.63
N SER A 145 -31.98 -11.10 -15.48
CA SER A 145 -31.73 -11.48 -16.88
C SER A 145 -31.62 -10.30 -17.85
N SER A 146 -32.10 -9.11 -17.49
CA SER A 146 -32.00 -7.91 -18.34
C SER A 146 -31.34 -6.76 -17.59
N VAL A 147 -30.10 -6.48 -17.96
CA VAL A 147 -29.30 -5.39 -17.40
C VAL A 147 -29.88 -4.03 -17.78
N GLU A 148 -30.45 -3.91 -18.99
CA GLU A 148 -31.11 -2.70 -19.46
C GLU A 148 -32.34 -2.37 -18.62
N ALA A 149 -33.20 -3.35 -18.37
CA ALA A 149 -34.40 -3.16 -17.53
C ALA A 149 -34.02 -2.74 -16.11
N PHE A 150 -33.01 -3.38 -15.53
CA PHE A 150 -32.47 -3.04 -14.22
C PHE A 150 -31.93 -1.61 -14.15
N CYS A 151 -31.17 -1.18 -15.17
CA CYS A 151 -30.69 0.20 -15.28
C CYS A 151 -31.84 1.22 -15.37
N VAL A 152 -32.90 0.92 -16.13
CA VAL A 152 -34.07 1.81 -16.25
C VAL A 152 -34.83 1.91 -14.92
N GLU A 153 -35.00 0.81 -14.21
CA GLU A 153 -35.67 0.79 -12.91
C GLU A 153 -34.86 1.58 -11.87
N CYS A 154 -33.53 1.36 -11.82
CA CYS A 154 -32.63 2.11 -10.95
C CYS A 154 -32.64 3.62 -11.27
N ALA A 155 -32.58 4.00 -12.55
CA ALA A 155 -32.67 5.40 -12.97
C ALA A 155 -34.00 6.05 -12.56
N SER A 156 -35.11 5.31 -12.72
CA SER A 156 -36.44 5.75 -12.30
C SER A 156 -36.53 5.94 -10.78
N HIS A 157 -35.93 5.02 -10.01
CA HIS A 157 -35.86 5.11 -8.56
C HIS A 157 -35.03 6.33 -8.13
N ILE A 158 -33.84 6.54 -8.69
CA ILE A 158 -32.99 7.71 -8.44
C ILE A 158 -33.77 8.99 -8.72
N LYS A 159 -34.47 9.07 -9.85
CA LYS A 159 -35.29 10.23 -10.21
C LYS A 159 -36.42 10.48 -9.21
N SER A 160 -37.09 9.42 -8.75
CA SER A 160 -38.15 9.53 -7.75
C SER A 160 -37.64 10.01 -6.38
N ARG A 161 -36.44 9.56 -5.97
CA ARG A 161 -35.85 9.86 -4.65
C ARG A 161 -35.13 11.20 -4.61
N THR A 162 -34.43 11.56 -5.68
CA THR A 162 -33.51 12.70 -5.72
C THR A 162 -33.98 13.83 -6.64
N GLY A 163 -34.88 13.56 -7.58
CA GLY A 163 -35.30 14.50 -8.62
C GLY A 163 -34.32 14.66 -9.79
N PHE A 164 -33.17 13.98 -9.76
CA PHE A 164 -32.17 14.00 -10.84
C PHE A 164 -32.48 12.96 -11.90
N ASP A 165 -32.25 13.33 -13.17
CA ASP A 165 -32.36 12.42 -14.29
C ASP A 165 -30.98 11.84 -14.61
N VAL A 166 -30.86 10.52 -14.67
CA VAL A 166 -29.59 9.81 -14.84
C VAL A 166 -29.70 8.74 -15.90
N SER A 167 -28.64 8.58 -16.71
CA SER A 167 -28.51 7.49 -17.67
C SER A 167 -27.49 6.48 -17.15
N LEU A 168 -27.99 5.37 -16.60
CA LEU A 168 -27.16 4.26 -16.13
C LEU A 168 -26.78 3.37 -17.31
N ARG A 169 -25.51 2.98 -17.40
CA ARG A 169 -25.00 2.10 -18.46
C ARG A 169 -24.12 0.99 -17.86
N PRO A 170 -24.26 -0.26 -18.35
CA PRO A 170 -23.36 -1.33 -17.96
C PRO A 170 -21.94 -1.04 -18.45
N LYS A 171 -20.96 -1.29 -17.59
CA LYS A 171 -19.54 -1.12 -17.91
C LYS A 171 -18.89 -2.48 -18.13
N SER A 172 -18.46 -2.75 -19.37
CA SER A 172 -17.71 -3.95 -19.72
C SER A 172 -16.23 -3.77 -19.42
N HIS A 173 -15.66 -4.65 -18.59
CA HIS A 173 -14.22 -4.71 -18.30
C HIS A 173 -13.57 -5.77 -19.19
N GLN A 174 -12.93 -5.33 -20.28
CA GLN A 174 -12.24 -6.20 -21.23
C GLN A 174 -10.73 -5.94 -21.20
N THR A 175 -9.94 -7.00 -21.36
CA THR A 175 -8.51 -6.89 -21.71
C THR A 175 -8.36 -6.36 -23.13
N PHE A 176 -7.17 -5.86 -23.48
CA PHE A 176 -6.93 -5.28 -24.79
C PHE A 176 -7.19 -6.27 -25.92
N LEU A 177 -6.74 -7.52 -25.74
CA LEU A 177 -6.96 -8.58 -26.72
C LEU A 177 -8.43 -8.97 -26.86
N GLU A 178 -9.21 -8.95 -25.77
CA GLU A 178 -10.67 -9.16 -25.82
C GLU A 178 -11.37 -8.02 -26.57
N GLY A 179 -10.97 -6.78 -26.31
CA GLY A 179 -11.49 -5.61 -27.03
C GLY A 179 -11.21 -5.69 -28.54
N ILE A 180 -10.02 -6.16 -28.93
CA ILE A 180 -9.68 -6.42 -30.34
C ILE A 180 -10.60 -7.50 -30.93
N ARG A 181 -10.81 -8.60 -30.21
CA ARG A 181 -11.68 -9.70 -30.68
C ARG A 181 -13.14 -9.28 -30.86
N VAL A 182 -13.65 -8.41 -29.98
CA VAL A 182 -15.01 -7.88 -30.07
C VAL A 182 -15.13 -6.85 -31.20
N GLY A 183 -14.09 -6.05 -31.43
CA GLY A 183 -14.07 -5.00 -32.46
C GLY A 183 -13.63 -5.47 -33.86
N SER A 184 -13.18 -6.71 -34.03
CA SER A 184 -12.68 -7.23 -35.31
C SER A 184 -13.81 -7.61 -36.26
N ALA A 185 -13.64 -7.30 -37.55
CA ALA A 185 -14.63 -7.58 -38.60
C ALA A 185 -14.57 -9.03 -39.13
N SER A 186 -13.41 -9.68 -39.06
CA SER A 186 -13.20 -11.07 -39.48
C SER A 186 -12.24 -11.79 -38.55
N ARG A 187 -12.42 -13.12 -38.45
CA ARG A 187 -11.52 -14.03 -37.74
C ARG A 187 -11.17 -15.17 -38.67
N ASP A 188 -9.91 -15.22 -39.07
CA ASP A 188 -9.37 -16.29 -39.89
C ASP A 188 -8.53 -17.22 -39.01
N ALA A 189 -8.71 -18.52 -39.19
CA ALA A 189 -7.93 -19.56 -38.52
C ALA A 189 -6.99 -20.20 -39.53
N GLU A 190 -5.69 -20.10 -39.27
CA GLU A 190 -4.66 -20.64 -40.16
C GLU A 190 -3.75 -21.58 -39.35
N SER A 191 -3.46 -22.77 -39.89
CA SER A 191 -2.55 -23.72 -39.27
C SER A 191 -1.10 -23.22 -39.36
N ILE A 192 -0.38 -23.21 -38.25
CA ILE A 192 1.02 -22.77 -38.18
C ILE A 192 1.94 -23.98 -38.12
N GLU A 193 2.93 -24.02 -39.02
CA GLU A 193 3.99 -25.03 -39.05
C GLU A 193 5.36 -24.41 -38.74
N PRO A 194 6.20 -25.03 -37.88
CA PRO A 194 5.92 -26.27 -37.14
C PRO A 194 4.96 -26.06 -35.96
N ALA A 195 4.18 -27.10 -35.61
CA ALA A 195 3.23 -27.06 -34.49
C ALA A 195 3.85 -26.61 -33.15
N THR A 196 5.17 -26.79 -32.97
CA THR A 196 5.93 -26.35 -31.79
C THR A 196 5.91 -24.83 -31.57
N LEU A 197 5.64 -24.02 -32.60
CA LEU A 197 5.43 -22.57 -32.46
C LEU A 197 4.21 -22.24 -31.59
N THR A 198 3.23 -23.15 -31.55
CA THR A 198 2.01 -22.99 -30.74
C THR A 198 2.13 -23.53 -29.32
N ASP A 199 3.29 -24.11 -28.96
CA ASP A 199 3.55 -24.61 -27.60
C ASP A 199 3.53 -23.47 -26.56
N GLU A 200 3.14 -23.81 -25.32
CA GLU A 200 3.14 -22.88 -24.20
C GLU A 200 4.55 -22.27 -24.01
N GLY A 201 4.62 -20.94 -24.04
CA GLY A 201 5.87 -20.16 -23.94
C GLY A 201 6.55 -19.78 -25.26
N ASN A 202 6.04 -20.23 -26.42
CA ASN A 202 6.58 -19.86 -27.73
C ASN A 202 5.82 -18.70 -28.43
N CYS A 203 4.88 -18.04 -27.75
CA CYS A 203 4.05 -16.99 -28.35
C CYS A 203 4.85 -15.81 -28.97
N ILE A 204 6.03 -15.47 -28.46
CA ILE A 204 6.91 -14.46 -29.08
C ILE A 204 7.42 -14.96 -30.44
N LEU A 205 7.89 -16.21 -30.51
CA LEU A 205 8.37 -16.82 -31.74
C LEU A 205 7.24 -17.04 -32.75
N CYS A 206 6.07 -17.44 -32.26
CA CYS A 206 4.86 -17.55 -33.08
C CYS A 206 4.49 -16.22 -33.71
N ALA A 207 4.51 -15.13 -32.95
CA ALA A 207 4.22 -13.80 -33.46
C ALA A 207 5.27 -13.34 -34.49
N LEU A 208 6.57 -13.55 -34.23
CA LEU A 208 7.64 -13.23 -35.19
C LEU A 208 7.51 -14.02 -36.50
N HIS A 209 7.24 -15.33 -36.41
CA HIS A 209 7.02 -16.18 -37.57
C HIS A 209 5.86 -15.65 -38.43
N ARG A 210 4.74 -15.28 -37.80
CA ARG A 210 3.55 -14.74 -38.49
C ARG A 210 3.78 -13.37 -39.12
N LEU A 211 4.71 -12.58 -38.59
CA LEU A 211 5.13 -11.29 -39.16
C LEU A 211 6.09 -11.45 -40.36
N GLY A 212 6.49 -12.67 -40.72
CA GLY A 212 7.38 -12.96 -41.85
C GLY A 212 8.81 -13.32 -41.45
N HIS A 213 9.15 -13.33 -40.15
CA HIS A 213 10.48 -13.69 -39.65
C HIS A 213 10.60 -15.19 -39.40
N THR A 214 10.29 -16.01 -40.41
CA THR A 214 10.21 -17.48 -40.31
C THR A 214 11.56 -18.11 -39.98
N ASP A 215 12.63 -17.65 -40.63
CA ASP A 215 13.98 -18.20 -40.47
C ASP A 215 14.56 -17.89 -39.09
N ALA A 216 14.31 -16.68 -38.60
CA ALA A 216 14.65 -16.24 -37.24
C ALA A 216 13.96 -17.13 -36.18
N ALA A 217 12.65 -17.34 -36.30
CA ALA A 217 11.91 -18.21 -35.39
C ALA A 217 12.38 -19.67 -35.47
N GLY A 218 12.64 -20.16 -36.69
CA GLY A 218 13.15 -21.51 -36.94
C GLY A 218 14.53 -21.76 -36.32
N LYS A 219 15.45 -20.79 -36.43
CA LYS A 219 16.80 -20.85 -35.85
C LYS A 219 16.76 -21.07 -34.34
N MET A 220 15.93 -20.33 -33.60
CA MET A 220 15.81 -20.47 -32.15
C MET A 220 15.07 -21.76 -31.74
N LEU A 221 14.17 -22.29 -32.57
CA LEU A 221 13.51 -23.58 -32.32
C LEU A 221 14.45 -24.77 -32.57
N GLY A 222 15.33 -24.68 -33.56
CA GLY A 222 16.31 -25.72 -33.90
C GLY A 222 17.50 -25.80 -32.93
N ASP A 223 17.78 -24.71 -32.21
CA ASP A 223 18.83 -24.66 -31.18
C ASP A 223 18.34 -25.29 -29.87
N THR A 224 18.68 -26.57 -29.67
CA THR A 224 18.26 -27.35 -28.49
C THR A 224 19.26 -27.34 -27.34
N ASP A 225 20.46 -26.78 -27.54
CA ASP A 225 21.57 -26.87 -26.59
C ASP A 225 21.96 -25.53 -25.96
N SER A 226 21.45 -24.39 -26.44
CA SER A 226 21.72 -23.09 -25.81
C SER A 226 21.14 -22.95 -24.40
N GLU A 227 21.74 -22.05 -23.62
CA GLU A 227 21.24 -21.67 -22.29
C GLU A 227 19.79 -21.18 -22.34
N ALA A 228 19.39 -20.50 -23.42
CA ALA A 228 18.02 -20.08 -23.65
C ALA A 228 17.06 -21.27 -23.87
N ALA A 229 17.50 -22.31 -24.59
CA ALA A 229 16.73 -23.54 -24.79
C ALA A 229 16.59 -24.35 -23.49
N VAL A 230 17.65 -24.44 -22.68
CA VAL A 230 17.63 -25.04 -21.33
C VAL A 230 16.68 -24.25 -20.40
N TYR A 231 16.75 -22.92 -20.43
CA TYR A 231 15.88 -22.04 -19.67
C TYR A 231 14.40 -22.27 -20.03
N PHE A 232 14.07 -22.27 -21.32
CA PHE A 232 12.73 -22.54 -21.82
C PHE A 232 12.20 -23.92 -21.41
N ARG A 233 13.00 -25.00 -21.53
CA ARG A 233 12.57 -26.36 -21.12
C ARG A 233 12.21 -26.44 -19.64
N ARG A 234 12.90 -25.68 -18.78
CA ARG A 234 12.67 -25.67 -17.33
C ARG A 234 11.50 -24.78 -16.92
N ARG A 235 11.33 -23.64 -17.59
CA ARG A 235 10.48 -22.53 -17.14
C ARG A 235 9.22 -22.31 -18.00
N ARG A 236 9.18 -22.89 -19.21
CA ARG A 236 8.11 -22.77 -20.22
C ARG A 236 7.77 -21.32 -20.60
N HIS A 237 8.76 -20.44 -20.63
CA HIS A 237 8.65 -19.07 -21.15
C HIS A 237 9.96 -18.58 -21.78
N ARG A 238 9.87 -17.49 -22.53
CA ARG A 238 11.01 -16.77 -23.14
C ARG A 238 10.92 -15.28 -22.82
N THR A 239 12.08 -14.65 -22.69
CA THR A 239 12.21 -13.18 -22.64
C THR A 239 12.37 -12.61 -24.06
N TYR A 240 12.02 -11.34 -24.28
CA TYR A 240 12.30 -10.67 -25.55
C TYR A 240 13.81 -10.56 -25.81
N LEU A 241 14.62 -10.39 -24.76
CA LEU A 241 16.08 -10.35 -24.84
C LEU A 241 16.66 -11.65 -25.39
N GLN A 242 16.25 -12.80 -24.85
CA GLN A 242 16.68 -14.10 -25.36
C GLN A 242 16.31 -14.31 -26.83
N VAL A 243 15.13 -13.81 -27.24
CA VAL A 243 14.68 -13.89 -28.63
C VAL A 243 15.56 -12.98 -29.52
N VAL A 244 15.81 -11.74 -29.11
CA VAL A 244 16.70 -10.80 -29.84
C VAL A 244 18.10 -11.39 -30.01
N GLU A 245 18.69 -11.92 -28.94
CA GLU A 245 20.04 -12.50 -28.97
C GLU A 245 20.13 -13.73 -29.88
N ALA A 246 19.14 -14.63 -29.83
CA ALA A 246 19.16 -15.87 -30.61
C ALA A 246 18.81 -15.64 -32.10
N THR A 247 17.84 -14.76 -32.35
CA THR A 247 17.30 -14.54 -33.70
C THR A 247 17.98 -13.42 -34.47
N GLN A 248 18.77 -12.57 -33.79
CA GLN A 248 19.38 -11.35 -34.35
C GLN A 248 18.37 -10.30 -34.85
N VAL A 249 17.08 -10.47 -34.52
CA VAL A 249 16.05 -9.47 -34.79
C VAL A 249 16.20 -8.32 -33.80
N THR A 250 16.13 -7.08 -34.29
CA THR A 250 16.19 -5.90 -33.41
C THR A 250 14.79 -5.48 -33.00
N LEU A 251 14.57 -5.32 -31.69
CA LEU A 251 13.30 -4.89 -31.11
C LEU A 251 13.47 -3.52 -30.43
N THR A 252 12.61 -2.56 -30.79
CA THR A 252 12.57 -1.25 -30.13
C THR A 252 11.29 -1.12 -29.30
N PRO A 253 11.37 -1.02 -27.96
CA PRO A 253 10.19 -0.90 -27.12
C PRO A 253 9.60 0.51 -27.17
N TRP A 254 8.28 0.58 -27.22
CA TRP A 254 7.48 1.79 -27.23
C TRP A 254 6.51 1.72 -26.04
N MET A 255 6.66 2.67 -25.12
CA MET A 255 5.86 2.79 -23.90
C MET A 255 4.73 3.77 -24.12
N SER A 256 3.50 3.43 -23.70
CA SER A 256 2.33 4.27 -23.95
C SER A 256 2.34 5.58 -23.12
N SER A 257 2.25 6.71 -23.82
CA SER A 257 1.77 7.99 -23.31
C SER A 257 0.41 8.26 -23.95
N THR A 258 -0.41 9.15 -23.40
CA THR A 258 -1.76 9.41 -23.90
C THR A 258 -1.84 10.04 -25.31
N GLU A 259 -0.71 10.20 -26.00
CA GLU A 259 -0.58 10.86 -27.30
C GLU A 259 -0.59 9.89 -28.50
N PHE A 260 -0.57 8.57 -28.27
CA PHE A 260 -0.51 7.55 -29.33
C PHE A 260 -1.78 7.41 -30.19
N ALA A 261 -2.90 8.06 -29.84
CA ALA A 261 -4.19 7.92 -30.52
C ALA A 261 -4.19 8.37 -32.00
N HIS A 262 -3.07 8.94 -32.48
CA HIS A 262 -2.92 9.47 -33.84
C HIS A 262 -1.65 9.00 -34.56
N MET A 263 -0.85 8.10 -33.97
CA MET A 263 0.42 7.71 -34.57
C MET A 263 0.20 6.65 -35.66
N PRO A 264 0.66 6.87 -36.91
CA PRO A 264 0.64 5.83 -37.94
C PRO A 264 1.63 4.74 -37.53
N LEU A 265 1.12 3.58 -37.11
CA LEU A 265 1.94 2.39 -36.92
C LEU A 265 2.25 1.82 -38.30
N GLU A 266 3.38 2.23 -38.86
CA GLU A 266 3.93 1.65 -40.09
C GLU A 266 4.91 0.53 -39.74
N GLY A 267 4.75 -0.64 -40.39
CA GLY A 267 5.61 -1.80 -40.20
C GLY A 267 5.06 -2.88 -39.27
N ASN A 268 5.97 -3.75 -38.81
CA ASN A 268 5.67 -4.93 -37.99
C ASN A 268 5.94 -4.64 -36.51
N PHE A 269 5.02 -5.06 -35.65
CA PHE A 269 5.12 -4.89 -34.20
C PHE A 269 4.80 -6.19 -33.47
N LEU A 270 5.50 -6.44 -32.36
CA LEU A 270 5.09 -7.38 -31.34
C LEU A 270 4.38 -6.61 -30.23
N ILE A 271 3.22 -7.08 -29.79
CA ILE A 271 2.51 -6.50 -28.66
C ILE A 271 2.63 -7.45 -27.48
N HIS A 272 3.30 -6.99 -26.43
CA HIS A 272 3.23 -7.61 -25.11
C HIS A 272 1.93 -7.20 -24.43
N LEU A 273 1.12 -8.15 -23.99
CA LEU A 273 -0.17 -7.90 -23.34
C LEU A 273 -0.53 -9.03 -22.38
N THR A 274 -1.68 -8.93 -21.70
CA THR A 274 -2.17 -10.02 -20.85
C THR A 274 -3.27 -10.84 -21.53
N LYS A 275 -3.18 -12.17 -21.41
CA LYS A 275 -4.22 -13.12 -21.86
C LYS A 275 -4.55 -14.06 -20.70
N ASN A 276 -5.78 -14.00 -20.19
CA ASN A 276 -6.20 -14.76 -18.99
C ASN A 276 -5.29 -14.52 -17.77
N ASN A 277 -4.93 -13.25 -17.51
CA ASN A 277 -3.98 -12.83 -16.45
C ASN A 277 -2.55 -13.41 -16.58
N LYS A 278 -2.18 -13.94 -17.74
CA LYS A 278 -0.81 -14.36 -18.04
C LYS A 278 -0.16 -13.41 -19.05
N PRO A 279 1.14 -13.10 -18.94
CA PRO A 279 1.87 -12.39 -19.98
C PRO A 279 1.80 -13.15 -21.30
N HIS A 280 1.53 -12.45 -22.40
CA HIS A 280 1.34 -13.03 -23.72
C HIS A 280 1.88 -12.08 -24.80
N CYS A 281 2.15 -12.62 -25.98
CA CYS A 281 2.64 -11.85 -27.12
C CYS A 281 1.77 -12.12 -28.35
N VAL A 282 1.43 -11.06 -29.08
CA VAL A 282 0.74 -11.13 -30.38
C VAL A 282 1.50 -10.31 -31.43
N GLY A 283 1.37 -10.69 -32.70
CA GLY A 283 1.91 -9.90 -33.82
C GLY A 283 0.91 -8.84 -34.28
N LEU A 284 1.40 -7.71 -34.77
CA LEU A 284 0.63 -6.62 -35.35
C LEU A 284 1.29 -6.15 -36.64
N ARG A 285 0.48 -5.99 -37.71
CA ARG A 285 0.91 -5.41 -38.98
C ARG A 285 -0.18 -4.49 -39.54
N ALA A 286 0.23 -3.39 -40.16
CA ALA A 286 -0.68 -2.56 -40.96
C ALA A 286 -0.89 -3.19 -42.35
N ASP A 287 -2.14 -3.31 -42.79
CA ASP A 287 -2.51 -3.98 -44.05
C ASP A 287 -2.84 -3.01 -45.17
N THR A 288 -3.75 -2.08 -44.89
CA THR A 288 -4.23 -1.02 -45.80
C THR A 288 -4.51 0.26 -45.00
N PRO A 289 -4.60 1.45 -45.62
CA PRO A 289 -4.85 2.70 -44.88
C PRO A 289 -6.14 2.60 -44.07
N GLY A 290 -6.01 2.43 -42.75
CA GLY A 290 -7.13 2.40 -41.81
C GLY A 290 -7.42 1.07 -41.10
N ASN A 291 -6.72 -0.02 -41.41
CA ASN A 291 -6.91 -1.33 -40.73
C ASN A 291 -5.60 -1.92 -40.18
N PHE A 292 -5.72 -2.63 -39.06
CA PHE A 292 -4.66 -3.42 -38.44
C PHE A 292 -4.99 -4.91 -38.47
N ILE A 293 -3.97 -5.73 -38.73
CA ILE A 293 -4.03 -7.18 -38.62
C ILE A 293 -3.30 -7.59 -37.34
N VAL A 294 -4.01 -8.27 -36.43
CA VAL A 294 -3.49 -8.80 -35.17
C VAL A 294 -3.44 -10.33 -35.22
N MET A 295 -2.29 -10.91 -34.90
CA MET A 295 -2.01 -12.34 -35.04
C MET A 295 -1.72 -12.96 -33.66
N ASP A 296 -2.61 -13.85 -33.18
CA ASP A 296 -2.54 -14.52 -31.88
C ASP A 296 -2.58 -16.05 -32.07
N GLY A 297 -1.40 -16.68 -32.14
CA GLY A 297 -1.30 -18.10 -32.48
C GLY A 297 -1.97 -18.36 -33.85
N ASN A 298 -2.83 -19.37 -33.92
CA ASN A 298 -3.54 -19.74 -35.14
C ASN A 298 -4.66 -18.75 -35.55
N ALA A 299 -4.94 -17.73 -34.74
CA ALA A 299 -6.01 -16.77 -35.01
C ALA A 299 -5.47 -15.44 -35.56
N THR A 300 -6.13 -14.93 -36.60
CA THR A 300 -5.85 -13.61 -37.17
C THR A 300 -7.11 -12.75 -37.10
N PHE A 301 -6.97 -11.50 -36.67
CA PHE A 301 -8.05 -10.54 -36.49
C PHE A 301 -7.77 -9.27 -37.31
N THR A 302 -8.74 -8.86 -38.13
CA THR A 302 -8.70 -7.58 -38.86
C THR A 302 -9.58 -6.56 -38.15
N ILE A 303 -9.00 -5.43 -37.74
CA ILE A 303 -9.68 -4.40 -36.94
C ILE A 303 -9.38 -2.99 -37.49
N GLN A 304 -10.41 -2.14 -37.54
CA GLN A 304 -10.24 -0.73 -37.93
C GLN A 304 -9.33 0.00 -36.92
N ASN A 305 -8.46 0.87 -37.41
CA ASN A 305 -7.51 1.66 -36.61
C ASN A 305 -8.22 2.40 -35.45
N ARG A 306 -9.39 3.00 -35.72
CA ARG A 306 -10.28 3.60 -34.72
C ARG A 306 -10.68 2.64 -33.60
N LEU A 307 -11.15 1.45 -33.95
CA LEU A 307 -11.64 0.47 -33.00
C LEU A 307 -10.48 -0.14 -32.19
N PHE A 308 -9.32 -0.30 -32.81
CA PHE A 308 -8.10 -0.75 -32.15
C PHE A 308 -7.67 0.20 -31.03
N TRP A 309 -7.55 1.50 -31.31
CA TRP A 309 -7.16 2.47 -30.28
C TRP A 309 -8.24 2.70 -29.23
N ASN A 310 -9.52 2.57 -29.58
CA ASN A 310 -10.61 2.57 -28.60
C ASN A 310 -10.51 1.35 -27.67
N ALA A 311 -10.23 0.15 -28.21
CA ALA A 311 -9.99 -1.05 -27.42
C ALA A 311 -8.78 -0.87 -26.50
N PHE A 312 -7.69 -0.30 -27.00
CA PHE A 312 -6.48 0.00 -26.21
C PHE A 312 -6.78 0.96 -25.06
N ALA A 313 -7.45 2.09 -25.34
CA ALA A 313 -7.73 3.10 -24.33
C ALA A 313 -8.76 2.63 -23.28
N ALA A 314 -9.63 1.69 -23.62
CA ALA A 314 -10.62 1.11 -22.72
C ALA A 314 -10.12 -0.14 -21.97
N ALA A 315 -9.00 -0.73 -22.39
CA ALA A 315 -8.48 -1.97 -21.85
C ALA A 315 -8.04 -1.85 -20.39
N ILE A 316 -8.45 -2.81 -19.58
CA ILE A 316 -8.07 -2.88 -18.15
C ILE A 316 -6.57 -3.12 -17.95
N ASP A 317 -5.91 -3.72 -18.94
CA ASP A 317 -4.48 -4.05 -18.94
C ASP A 317 -3.65 -3.09 -19.80
N SER A 318 -4.22 -1.99 -20.29
CA SER A 318 -3.54 -0.98 -21.13
C SER A 318 -2.19 -0.50 -20.57
N ARG A 319 -2.06 -0.37 -19.25
CA ARG A 319 -0.80 0.01 -18.58
C ARG A 319 0.31 -1.06 -18.66
N HIS A 320 -0.07 -2.30 -18.94
CA HIS A 320 0.82 -3.45 -19.06
C HIS A 320 1.12 -3.79 -20.52
N VAL A 321 0.53 -3.06 -21.47
CA VAL A 321 0.76 -3.28 -22.89
C VAL A 321 2.02 -2.55 -23.34
N VAL A 322 2.93 -3.28 -23.97
CA VAL A 322 4.16 -2.73 -24.55
C VAL A 322 4.23 -3.11 -26.02
N PHE A 323 4.49 -2.13 -26.88
CA PHE A 323 4.70 -2.36 -28.31
C PHE A 323 6.20 -2.49 -28.56
N PHE A 324 6.62 -3.50 -29.30
CA PHE A 324 7.99 -3.66 -29.78
C PHE A 324 7.99 -3.58 -31.29
N GLN A 325 8.55 -2.52 -31.85
CA GLN A 325 8.73 -2.44 -33.29
C GLN A 325 9.83 -3.41 -33.72
N VAL A 326 9.58 -4.16 -34.78
CA VAL A 326 10.46 -5.20 -35.29
C VAL A 326 11.24 -4.66 -36.48
N TRP A 327 12.57 -4.77 -36.44
CA TRP A 327 13.48 -4.31 -37.48
C TRP A 327 14.32 -5.46 -38.06
N GLU A 328 14.48 -5.47 -39.39
CA GLU A 328 15.31 -6.44 -40.12
C GLU A 328 16.78 -6.04 -40.18
N ASP A 329 17.07 -4.73 -40.22
CA ASP A 329 18.44 -4.19 -40.24
C ASP A 329 18.69 -3.29 -39.00
N PRO A 330 19.63 -3.65 -38.11
CA PRO A 330 20.04 -2.81 -36.98
C PRO A 330 20.55 -1.42 -37.40
N ALA A 331 21.08 -1.28 -38.62
CA ALA A 331 21.59 -0.01 -39.17
C ALA A 331 20.48 0.91 -39.69
N ALA A 332 19.26 0.39 -39.88
CA ALA A 332 18.08 1.17 -40.29
C ALA A 332 17.39 1.89 -39.12
N TRP A 333 18.05 2.00 -37.96
CA TRP A 333 17.57 2.75 -36.81
C TRP A 333 17.25 4.20 -37.22
N PRO A 334 15.96 4.63 -37.22
CA PRO A 334 15.65 5.99 -37.64
C PRO A 334 16.14 6.98 -36.58
N ASN A 335 16.63 8.14 -37.03
CA ASN A 335 16.55 9.35 -36.22
C ASN A 335 15.05 9.68 -36.01
N LEU A 336 14.43 9.06 -35.00
CA LEU A 336 13.00 9.23 -34.70
C LEU A 336 12.69 10.71 -34.42
N PRO A 337 11.59 11.25 -34.96
CA PRO A 337 11.23 12.66 -34.79
C PRO A 337 10.83 12.97 -33.34
N GLY A 338 11.66 13.76 -32.66
CA GLY A 338 11.39 14.81 -31.67
C GLY A 338 10.39 14.66 -30.50
N SER A 339 9.57 13.62 -30.39
CA SER A 339 8.45 13.58 -29.43
C SER A 339 8.31 12.28 -28.62
N ILE A 340 9.02 11.20 -28.99
CA ILE A 340 9.12 10.02 -28.14
C ILE A 340 10.31 10.24 -27.21
N ALA A 341 10.07 10.30 -25.89
CA ALA A 341 11.13 10.36 -24.91
C ALA A 341 12.17 9.28 -25.23
N ARG A 342 13.43 9.66 -25.49
CA ARG A 342 14.51 8.71 -25.75
C ARG A 342 14.65 7.85 -24.49
N LEU A 343 14.10 6.64 -24.53
CA LEU A 343 14.32 5.65 -23.48
C LEU A 343 15.82 5.47 -23.33
N GLU A 344 16.32 5.53 -22.10
CA GLU A 344 17.73 5.26 -21.85
C GLU A 344 18.04 3.80 -22.18
N LYS A 345 19.30 3.51 -22.56
CA LYS A 345 19.73 2.16 -22.92
C LYS A 345 19.35 1.11 -21.85
N THR A 346 19.46 1.50 -20.58
CA THR A 346 19.10 0.68 -19.41
C THR A 346 17.61 0.39 -19.30
N GLU A 347 16.74 1.30 -19.77
CA GLU A 347 15.29 1.10 -19.79
C GLU A 347 14.87 0.16 -20.92
N VAL A 348 15.52 0.28 -22.08
CA VAL A 348 15.34 -0.65 -23.21
C VAL A 348 15.73 -2.07 -22.80
N GLU A 349 16.89 -2.24 -22.16
CA GLU A 349 17.36 -3.54 -21.65
C GLU A 349 16.33 -4.16 -20.69
N ARG A 350 15.79 -3.39 -19.73
CA ARG A 350 14.75 -3.85 -18.80
C ARG A 350 13.44 -4.26 -19.48
N LEU A 351 13.02 -3.54 -20.52
CA LEU A 351 11.81 -3.89 -21.27
C LEU A 351 12.02 -5.16 -22.10
N LEU A 352 13.23 -5.41 -22.59
CA LEU A 352 13.56 -6.66 -23.26
C LEU A 352 13.61 -7.86 -22.29
N GLU A 353 13.82 -7.65 -21.00
CA GLU A 353 13.72 -8.71 -19.98
C GLU A 353 12.27 -9.17 -19.71
N LEU A 354 11.24 -8.49 -20.26
CA LEU A 354 9.85 -8.93 -20.13
C LEU A 354 9.67 -10.36 -20.67
N GLN A 355 8.82 -11.13 -20.00
CA GLN A 355 8.60 -12.54 -20.27
C GLN A 355 7.19 -12.76 -20.79
N ALA A 356 7.04 -13.58 -21.82
CA ALA A 356 5.73 -14.07 -22.25
C ALA A 356 5.54 -15.53 -21.80
N CYS A 357 4.40 -15.82 -21.15
CA CYS A 357 3.94 -17.10 -20.62
C CYS A 357 4.53 -17.60 -19.28
N ALA A 358 4.38 -16.88 -18.17
CA ALA A 358 4.82 -17.39 -16.86
C ALA A 358 3.73 -18.20 -16.13
N GLY A 359 4.09 -19.39 -15.64
CA GLY A 359 3.38 -20.12 -14.59
C GLY A 359 3.66 -19.53 -13.21
N ASP A 360 2.70 -19.71 -12.31
CA ASP A 360 2.60 -19.13 -10.96
C ASP A 360 3.63 -19.73 -9.98
N ASP A 361 4.92 -19.40 -10.10
CA ASP A 361 5.88 -19.58 -9.00
C ASP A 361 7.27 -18.92 -9.23
N SER A 362 7.84 -18.42 -8.13
CA SER A 362 9.26 -18.00 -7.92
C SER A 362 9.68 -16.56 -8.24
N SER A 363 9.36 -15.62 -7.33
CA SER A 363 10.30 -14.55 -6.96
C SER A 363 11.14 -15.04 -5.78
N ARG A 364 12.39 -15.43 -6.07
CA ARG A 364 13.39 -15.74 -5.04
C ARG A 364 14.16 -14.48 -4.68
N ASP A 365 14.33 -14.36 -3.38
CA ASP A 365 15.22 -13.52 -2.59
C ASP A 365 16.47 -13.03 -3.34
N ILE A 366 16.60 -11.70 -3.42
CA ILE A 366 17.89 -11.03 -3.57
C ILE A 366 18.29 -10.63 -2.15
N ASP A 367 19.22 -11.40 -1.58
CA ASP A 367 19.89 -11.07 -0.33
C ASP A 367 20.77 -9.83 -0.55
N ASP A 368 20.42 -8.70 0.08
CA ASP A 368 21.30 -7.53 0.17
C ASP A 368 21.80 -7.42 1.62
N ASP A 369 22.99 -7.96 1.82
CA ASP A 369 23.66 -8.14 3.10
C ASP A 369 24.51 -6.90 3.41
N ASN A 370 23.99 -5.98 4.23
CA ASN A 370 24.76 -4.83 4.73
C ASN A 370 24.36 -4.45 6.17
N ASN A 371 24.69 -5.32 7.12
CA ASN A 371 24.74 -4.97 8.55
C ASN A 371 26.20 -4.72 8.96
N ARG A 372 26.62 -3.45 9.02
CA ARG A 372 27.82 -3.04 9.74
C ARG A 372 27.43 -2.35 11.05
N GLU A 373 27.58 -3.08 12.14
CA GLU A 373 27.51 -2.57 13.51
C GLU A 373 28.63 -1.54 13.75
N PHE A 374 28.26 -0.31 14.10
CA PHE A 374 29.15 0.64 14.78
C PHE A 374 28.51 1.06 16.10
N GLU A 375 29.05 0.52 17.20
CA GLU A 375 28.86 1.05 18.55
C GLU A 375 29.99 2.03 18.86
N GLN A 376 29.65 3.28 19.24
CA GLN A 376 30.00 3.83 20.56
C GLN A 376 29.40 5.24 20.74
N ASP A 377 28.74 5.42 21.90
CA ASP A 377 28.43 6.72 22.47
C ASP A 377 29.70 7.42 22.94
N ASN A 378 29.92 8.61 22.38
CA ASN A 378 30.52 9.81 22.97
C ASN A 378 30.29 10.90 21.92
N GLU A 379 30.21 12.19 22.30
CA GLU A 379 30.06 13.31 21.36
C GLU A 379 31.06 13.19 20.19
N ALA A 380 30.61 12.58 19.09
CA ALA A 380 31.51 12.14 18.04
C ALA A 380 32.07 13.37 17.34
N VAL A 381 33.40 13.46 17.31
CA VAL A 381 34.11 14.38 16.43
C VAL A 381 33.58 14.14 15.02
N THR A 382 32.83 15.12 14.50
CA THR A 382 32.26 15.02 13.16
C THR A 382 33.41 15.12 12.17
N HIS A 383 33.73 14.04 11.46
CA HIS A 383 34.84 13.99 10.50
C HIS A 383 34.34 14.31 9.09
N VAL A 384 34.86 15.38 8.50
CA VAL A 384 34.62 15.75 7.11
C VAL A 384 35.57 14.97 6.21
N GLY A 385 35.07 14.39 5.12
CA GLY A 385 35.91 13.67 4.14
C GLY A 385 36.87 14.59 3.37
N ASP A 386 37.98 14.02 2.89
CA ASP A 386 39.10 14.77 2.28
C ASP A 386 38.71 15.68 1.11
N VAL A 387 37.73 15.26 0.31
CA VAL A 387 37.23 16.06 -0.83
C VAL A 387 36.54 17.34 -0.35
N LEU A 388 35.70 17.25 0.68
CA LEU A 388 35.01 18.41 1.23
C LEU A 388 35.99 19.29 2.02
N LEU A 389 36.92 18.69 2.79
CA LEU A 389 37.97 19.44 3.50
C LEU A 389 38.82 20.30 2.54
N ARG A 390 39.14 19.80 1.35
CA ARG A 390 39.87 20.57 0.33
C ARG A 390 39.08 21.79 -0.13
N LYS A 391 37.79 21.62 -0.41
CA LYS A 391 36.91 22.74 -0.78
C LYS A 391 36.78 23.79 0.32
N LEU A 392 36.72 23.36 1.58
CA LEU A 392 36.71 24.29 2.72
C LEU A 392 38.01 25.09 2.82
N SER A 393 39.15 24.47 2.52
CA SER A 393 40.44 25.16 2.42
C SER A 393 40.43 26.19 1.30
N GLU A 394 39.98 25.80 0.10
CA GLU A 394 39.87 26.68 -1.07
C GLU A 394 38.96 27.89 -0.78
N GLU A 395 37.85 27.69 -0.06
CA GLU A 395 36.96 28.78 0.39
C GLU A 395 37.69 29.79 1.28
N ILE A 396 38.50 29.30 2.22
CA ILE A 396 39.26 30.15 3.14
C ILE A 396 40.35 30.89 2.40
N ASP A 397 41.07 30.22 1.51
CA ASP A 397 42.15 30.83 0.73
C ASP A 397 41.59 31.94 -0.17
N ALA A 398 40.43 31.70 -0.81
CA ALA A 398 39.71 32.71 -1.58
C ALA A 398 39.31 33.94 -0.73
N VAL A 399 38.80 33.73 0.49
CA VAL A 399 38.43 34.83 1.39
C VAL A 399 39.66 35.54 1.98
N ALA A 400 40.75 34.82 2.25
CA ALA A 400 41.99 35.37 2.78
C ALA A 400 42.80 36.15 1.72
N ALA A 401 42.62 35.81 0.44
CA ALA A 401 43.20 36.51 -0.70
C ALA A 401 42.47 37.82 -1.04
N ASP A 402 41.20 37.96 -0.67
CA ASP A 402 40.46 39.22 -0.80
C ASP A 402 41.02 40.27 0.18
N ARG A 403 41.84 41.18 -0.35
CA ARG A 403 42.50 42.24 0.44
C ARG A 403 41.54 43.35 0.89
N ARG A 404 40.26 43.31 0.49
CA ARG A 404 39.26 44.27 0.92
C ARG A 404 38.92 44.03 2.40
N THR A 405 38.97 45.08 3.20
CA THR A 405 38.45 45.01 4.57
C THR A 405 36.94 44.72 4.51
N PRO A 406 36.43 43.71 5.27
CA PRO A 406 35.01 43.42 5.27
C PRO A 406 34.22 44.67 5.63
N ARG A 407 33.31 45.09 4.74
CA ARG A 407 32.50 46.28 4.96
C ARG A 407 31.69 46.10 6.25
N PRO A 408 31.65 47.11 7.14
CA PRO A 408 30.76 47.05 8.30
C PRO A 408 29.32 46.83 7.84
N ASP A 409 28.60 45.96 8.53
CA ASP A 409 27.16 45.79 8.34
C ASP A 409 26.40 47.04 8.85
N ALA A 410 25.07 47.06 8.71
CA ALA A 410 24.23 48.17 9.17
C ALA A 410 24.39 48.50 10.67
N SER A 411 24.96 47.60 11.47
CA SER A 411 25.28 47.82 12.89
C SER A 411 26.68 48.43 13.13
N GLY A 412 27.39 48.80 12.06
CA GLY A 412 28.74 49.37 12.15
C GLY A 412 29.84 48.36 12.51
N ARG A 413 29.57 47.05 12.38
CA ARG A 413 30.53 45.97 12.73
C ARG A 413 30.99 45.21 11.49
N ALA A 414 32.30 44.96 11.39
CA ALA A 414 32.89 44.12 10.36
C ALA A 414 32.81 42.65 10.79
N ARG A 415 32.15 41.80 10.00
CA ARG A 415 31.87 40.39 10.33
C ARG A 415 32.78 39.43 9.58
N CYS A 416 33.13 38.31 10.22
CA CYS A 416 33.72 37.19 9.50
C CYS A 416 32.65 36.53 8.62
N PRO A 417 32.84 36.40 7.29
CA PRO A 417 31.85 35.79 6.41
C PRO A 417 31.67 34.28 6.65
N LEU A 418 32.67 33.62 7.26
CA LEU A 418 32.73 32.17 7.48
C LEU A 418 32.21 31.73 8.87
N CYS A 419 32.01 32.68 9.79
CA CYS A 419 31.45 32.43 11.12
C CYS A 419 30.04 33.00 11.20
N PRO A 420 29.08 32.36 11.91
CA PRO A 420 27.73 32.89 12.03
C PRO A 420 27.66 34.28 12.68
N PHE A 421 28.26 34.47 13.87
CA PHE A 421 28.08 35.70 14.67
C PHE A 421 29.35 36.53 14.90
N ARG A 422 30.54 36.01 14.59
CA ARG A 422 31.79 36.65 14.98
C ARG A 422 32.02 37.98 14.23
N SER A 423 32.06 39.10 14.96
CA SER A 423 32.24 40.44 14.39
C SER A 423 33.01 41.41 15.29
N TRP A 424 33.65 42.40 14.67
CA TRP A 424 34.48 43.42 15.32
C TRP A 424 33.94 44.82 15.03
N SER A 425 34.24 45.79 15.90
CA SER A 425 33.91 47.19 15.65
C SER A 425 34.62 47.70 14.40
N ARG A 426 34.07 48.78 13.79
CA ARG A 426 34.65 49.44 12.61
C ARG A 426 36.16 49.71 12.72
N HIS A 427 36.61 50.17 13.89
CA HIS A 427 38.03 50.45 14.16
C HIS A 427 38.94 49.21 14.22
N ASN A 428 38.34 48.01 14.33
CA ASN A 428 39.04 46.73 14.41
C ASN A 428 38.73 45.81 13.22
N ALA A 429 38.23 46.35 12.10
CA ALA A 429 37.84 45.55 10.94
C ALA A 429 38.99 44.70 10.36
N CYS A 430 40.23 45.18 10.48
CA CYS A 430 41.43 44.42 10.08
C CYS A 430 41.62 43.10 10.87
N ARG A 431 41.04 42.99 12.08
CA ARG A 431 41.11 41.77 12.89
C ARG A 431 40.29 40.60 12.33
N VAL A 432 39.41 40.84 11.36
CA VAL A 432 38.67 39.76 10.68
C VAL A 432 39.64 38.84 9.94
N LEU A 433 40.60 39.39 9.18
CA LEU A 433 41.59 38.59 8.45
C LEU A 433 42.53 37.84 9.39
N VAL A 434 42.92 38.48 10.51
CA VAL A 434 43.70 37.84 11.58
C VAL A 434 42.93 36.65 12.17
N HIS A 435 41.62 36.81 12.37
CA HIS A 435 40.78 35.73 12.88
C HIS A 435 40.68 34.55 11.92
N ILE A 436 40.45 34.81 10.63
CA ILE A 436 40.34 33.77 9.61
C ILE A 436 41.60 32.92 9.60
N ARG A 437 42.77 33.55 9.50
CA ARG A 437 44.08 32.85 9.48
C ARG A 437 44.37 32.08 10.77
N LYS A 438 43.97 32.60 11.92
CA LYS A 438 44.29 31.99 13.23
C LYS A 438 43.34 30.87 13.63
N HIS A 439 42.08 30.91 13.22
CA HIS A 439 41.04 30.05 13.78
C HIS A 439 40.33 29.15 12.77
N HIS A 440 40.38 29.44 11.47
CA HIS A 440 39.90 28.54 10.43
C HIS A 440 41.05 27.66 9.92
N THR A 441 41.47 26.72 10.77
CA THR A 441 42.62 25.84 10.51
C THR A 441 42.19 24.40 10.23
N SER A 442 43.05 23.63 9.58
CA SER A 442 42.83 22.20 9.31
C SER A 442 42.53 21.39 10.57
N THR A 443 43.18 21.72 11.69
CA THR A 443 42.95 21.11 13.02
C THR A 443 41.51 21.28 13.52
N LYS A 444 40.79 22.29 13.03
CA LYS A 444 39.36 22.53 13.34
C LYS A 444 38.46 22.22 12.16
N GLN A 445 38.96 21.48 11.17
CA GLN A 445 38.26 21.20 9.92
C GLN A 445 37.71 22.49 9.29
N TYR A 446 38.49 23.57 9.39
CA TYR A 446 38.19 24.87 8.80
C TYR A 446 36.94 25.60 9.35
N SER A 447 36.25 25.06 10.36
CA SER A 447 35.15 25.73 11.07
C SER A 447 35.60 26.23 12.44
N ALA A 448 35.59 27.56 12.63
CA ALA A 448 35.97 28.17 13.89
C ALA A 448 34.84 28.22 14.92
N SER A 449 33.59 27.93 14.54
CA SER A 449 32.39 28.15 15.38
C SER A 449 31.97 26.93 16.20
N GLY A 450 32.23 25.73 15.70
CA GLY A 450 31.89 24.48 16.37
C GLY A 450 31.39 23.38 15.45
N THR A 451 31.01 22.27 16.05
CA THR A 451 30.56 21.04 15.40
C THR A 451 29.19 21.21 14.72
N LYS A 452 28.31 22.07 15.22
CA LYS A 452 26.97 22.27 14.64
C LYS A 452 27.02 22.96 13.27
N GLN A 453 27.95 23.90 13.09
CA GLN A 453 28.20 24.49 11.76
C GLN A 453 28.76 23.44 10.79
N ILE A 454 29.66 22.55 11.25
CA ILE A 454 30.20 21.46 10.42
C ILE A 454 29.11 20.48 9.99
N LYS A 455 28.18 20.11 10.88
CA LYS A 455 27.04 19.25 10.52
C LYS A 455 26.17 19.87 9.43
N LEU A 456 25.96 21.19 9.47
CA LEU A 456 25.22 21.91 8.43
C LEU A 456 26.00 21.99 7.11
N VAL A 457 27.33 22.16 7.18
CA VAL A 457 28.22 22.08 6.00
C VAL A 457 28.11 20.71 5.31
N LEU A 458 28.09 19.62 6.09
CA LEU A 458 27.89 18.28 5.55
C LEU A 458 26.53 18.13 4.88
N ALA A 459 25.46 18.59 5.54
CA ALA A 459 24.11 18.52 4.97
C ALA A 459 23.99 19.31 3.65
N LEU A 460 24.59 20.50 3.57
CA LEU A 460 24.63 21.29 2.33
C LEU A 460 25.43 20.60 1.22
N HIS A 461 26.54 19.96 1.56
CA HIS A 461 27.34 19.23 0.59
C HIS A 461 26.59 18.01 0.04
N ASP A 462 25.95 17.23 0.91
CA ASP A 462 25.18 16.06 0.50
C ASP A 462 24.01 16.46 -0.40
N GLN A 463 23.33 17.56 -0.08
CA GLN A 463 22.25 18.09 -0.91
C GLN A 463 22.74 18.56 -2.28
N ASP A 464 23.79 19.37 -2.35
CA ASP A 464 24.36 19.80 -3.64
C ASP A 464 24.74 18.57 -4.50
N LYS A 465 25.21 17.48 -3.87
CA LYS A 465 25.55 16.23 -4.55
C LYS A 465 24.31 15.49 -5.08
N LEU A 466 23.22 15.46 -4.32
CA LEU A 466 21.96 14.84 -4.72
C LEU A 466 21.24 15.64 -5.82
N GLU A 467 21.38 16.97 -5.81
CA GLU A 467 20.79 17.87 -6.81
C GLU A 467 21.61 17.93 -8.12
N GLY A 468 22.76 17.22 -8.18
CA GLY A 468 23.66 17.28 -9.33
C GLY A 468 24.28 18.66 -9.54
N MET A 469 24.23 19.54 -8.53
CA MET A 469 24.73 20.91 -8.62
C MET A 469 26.25 20.89 -8.75
N PRO A 470 26.83 21.79 -9.57
CA PRO A 470 28.28 21.93 -9.63
C PRO A 470 28.80 22.24 -8.23
N ALA A 471 29.92 21.60 -7.88
CA ALA A 471 30.53 21.67 -6.56
C ALA A 471 30.70 23.12 -6.08
N ALA A 472 29.76 23.62 -5.28
CA ALA A 472 29.88 24.94 -4.69
C ALA A 472 31.11 25.00 -3.77
N CYS A 473 31.82 26.12 -3.74
CA CYS A 473 32.99 26.33 -2.88
C CYS A 473 32.69 27.25 -1.69
N ASN A 474 31.42 27.47 -1.32
CA ASN A 474 31.00 28.46 -0.33
C ASN A 474 30.19 27.86 0.84
N TYR A 475 30.53 26.64 1.26
CA TYR A 475 29.79 25.90 2.29
C TYR A 475 29.87 26.55 3.68
N LEU A 476 31.01 27.11 4.07
CA LEU A 476 31.17 27.81 5.36
C LEU A 476 30.35 29.09 5.38
N ARG A 477 30.32 29.85 4.27
CA ARG A 477 29.48 31.05 4.15
C ARG A 477 27.99 30.70 4.17
N ARG A 478 27.54 29.75 3.34
CA ARG A 478 26.14 29.30 3.28
C ARG A 478 25.64 28.77 4.64
N SER A 479 26.43 27.94 5.31
CA SER A 479 26.08 27.43 6.64
C SER A 479 26.03 28.55 7.69
N ALA A 480 26.93 29.55 7.61
CA ALA A 480 26.91 30.69 8.50
C ALA A 480 25.68 31.58 8.28
N ASP A 481 25.25 31.80 7.03
CA ASP A 481 24.03 32.53 6.69
C ASP A 481 22.79 31.83 7.26
N MET A 482 22.63 30.53 7.00
CA MET A 482 21.49 29.76 7.51
C MET A 482 21.37 29.78 9.05
N ILE A 483 22.50 29.67 9.77
CA ILE A 483 22.50 29.77 11.23
C ILE A 483 22.12 31.18 11.69
N ARG A 484 22.49 32.23 10.96
CA ARG A 484 22.12 33.61 11.30
C ARG A 484 20.63 33.87 11.12
N ASP A 485 20.05 33.27 10.09
CA ASP A 485 18.64 33.49 9.75
C ASP A 485 17.73 32.88 10.82
N THR A 486 18.05 31.66 11.25
CA THR A 486 17.24 30.83 12.16
C THR A 486 17.53 31.03 13.65
N VAL A 487 18.77 31.32 14.05
CA VAL A 487 19.10 31.54 15.47
C VAL A 487 18.73 32.97 15.89
N ARG A 488 17.51 33.12 16.41
CA ARG A 488 16.98 34.37 16.98
C ARG A 488 16.69 34.18 18.48
N PRO A 489 17.06 35.12 19.36
CA PRO A 489 17.90 36.29 19.10
C PRO A 489 19.35 35.89 18.72
N PRO A 490 20.12 36.77 18.04
CA PRO A 490 21.47 36.45 17.60
C PRO A 490 22.43 36.26 18.79
N LEU A 491 23.39 35.34 18.65
CA LEU A 491 24.38 35.09 19.70
C LEU A 491 25.43 36.21 19.80
N SER A 492 26.13 36.24 20.94
CA SER A 492 27.23 37.18 21.19
C SER A 492 28.27 37.17 20.08
N SER A 493 28.58 38.35 19.56
CA SER A 493 29.51 38.53 18.45
C SER A 493 30.99 38.42 18.82
N THR A 494 31.31 38.23 20.11
CA THR A 494 32.70 38.18 20.61
C THR A 494 33.23 36.76 20.79
N ARG A 495 32.35 35.77 20.94
CA ARG A 495 32.69 34.36 21.16
C ARG A 495 32.29 33.52 19.94
N ASN A 496 33.12 32.54 19.61
CA ASN A 496 32.84 31.64 18.49
C ASN A 496 32.08 30.37 18.90
N SER A 497 32.12 29.97 20.17
CA SER A 497 31.52 28.73 20.63
C SER A 497 29.99 28.80 20.60
N ILE A 498 29.37 28.29 19.53
CA ILE A 498 27.91 28.28 19.36
C ILE A 498 27.25 27.00 19.89
N ASP A 499 27.98 25.89 19.96
CA ASP A 499 27.41 24.55 20.17
C ASP A 499 26.56 24.44 21.45
N LYS A 500 26.99 25.05 22.56
CA LYS A 500 26.22 25.02 23.82
C LYS A 500 24.96 25.90 23.80
N LYS A 501 24.90 26.89 22.90
CA LYS A 501 23.91 27.97 22.88
C LYS A 501 22.79 27.82 21.85
N ILE A 502 22.86 26.81 20.99
CA ILE A 502 21.82 26.54 19.98
C ILE A 502 21.29 25.12 20.13
N ARG A 503 20.08 24.85 19.64
CA ARG A 503 19.46 23.51 19.62
C ARG A 503 18.93 23.20 18.23
N LEU A 504 18.97 21.93 17.85
CA LEU A 504 18.39 21.45 16.61
C LEU A 504 16.89 21.26 16.83
N VAL A 505 16.09 21.95 16.01
CA VAL A 505 14.63 21.95 16.05
C VAL A 505 14.11 21.42 14.72
N PHE A 506 13.22 20.43 14.76
CA PHE A 506 12.52 19.93 13.60
C PHE A 506 11.22 20.69 13.41
N THR A 507 11.11 21.35 12.26
CA THR A 507 9.95 22.15 11.88
C THR A 507 9.24 21.50 10.69
N GLN A 508 8.05 22.01 10.33
CA GLN A 508 7.35 21.58 9.12
C GLN A 508 8.17 21.78 7.85
N ASP A 509 9.04 22.80 7.85
CA ASP A 509 9.90 23.16 6.73
C ASP A 509 11.23 22.43 6.79
N GLY A 510 11.50 21.65 7.84
CA GLY A 510 12.67 20.80 8.04
C GLY A 510 13.55 21.21 9.24
N PRO A 511 14.82 20.75 9.31
CA PRO A 511 15.63 20.87 10.51
C PRO A 511 16.38 22.21 10.55
N GLU A 512 16.30 22.91 11.68
CA GLU A 512 16.88 24.23 11.88
C GLU A 512 17.63 24.33 13.21
N TYR A 513 18.58 25.28 13.31
CA TYR A 513 19.21 25.59 14.58
C TYR A 513 18.59 26.84 15.20
N TRP A 514 18.06 26.73 16.41
CA TRP A 514 17.45 27.84 17.13
C TRP A 514 18.30 28.24 18.33
N ASN A 515 18.16 29.49 18.79
CA ASN A 515 18.78 29.92 20.04
C ASN A 515 18.17 29.14 21.21
N LEU A 516 19.00 28.70 22.16
CA LEU A 516 18.55 28.02 23.37
C LEU A 516 17.46 28.81 24.13
N GLU A 517 17.64 30.12 24.28
CA GLU A 517 16.66 31.01 24.96
C GLU A 517 15.31 31.03 24.23
N ALA A 518 15.34 31.00 22.90
CA ALA A 518 14.12 30.92 22.09
C ALA A 518 13.47 29.53 22.18
N THR A 519 14.26 28.45 22.27
CA THR A 519 13.68 27.10 22.42
C THR A 519 12.97 26.87 23.75
N ILE A 520 13.28 27.67 24.77
CA ILE A 520 12.65 27.61 26.09
C ILE A 520 11.26 28.26 26.04
N SER A 521 11.17 29.45 25.43
CA SER A 521 9.93 30.22 25.30
C SER A 521 9.04 29.78 24.14
N ALA A 522 9.58 29.04 23.18
CA ALA A 522 8.80 28.49 22.08
C ALA A 522 7.97 27.28 22.51
N GLY A 523 6.79 27.12 21.89
CA GLY A 523 5.92 25.94 21.98
C GLY A 523 6.54 24.73 21.29
N LEU A 524 7.72 24.30 21.74
CA LEU A 524 8.44 23.14 21.25
C LEU A 524 8.33 21.98 22.24
N ARG A 525 8.28 20.78 21.68
CA ARG A 525 8.34 19.53 22.44
C ARG A 525 9.74 18.94 22.36
N ARG A 526 10.17 18.26 23.42
CA ARG A 526 11.52 17.69 23.54
C ARG A 526 11.47 16.17 23.73
N SER A 527 11.87 15.43 22.70
CA SER A 527 12.12 13.98 22.79
C SER A 527 13.63 13.73 22.85
N ARG A 528 14.10 13.21 23.99
CA ARG A 528 15.54 13.05 24.30
C ARG A 528 16.33 14.36 24.13
N ASN A 529 17.15 14.47 23.09
CA ASN A 529 17.96 15.65 22.79
C ASN A 529 17.47 16.43 21.57
N LEU A 530 16.34 16.00 20.99
CA LEU A 530 15.73 16.57 19.79
C LEU A 530 14.53 17.43 20.20
N TYR A 531 14.40 18.57 19.53
CA TYR A 531 13.27 19.48 19.69
C TYR A 531 12.44 19.48 18.43
N TYR A 532 11.12 19.61 18.54
CA TYR A 532 10.25 19.66 17.38
C TYR A 532 8.98 20.49 17.65
N ASN A 533 8.38 21.01 16.57
CA ASN A 533 7.18 21.82 16.64
C ASN A 533 5.92 21.06 16.18
N LEU A 534 4.77 21.72 16.29
CA LEU A 534 3.45 21.20 15.90
C LEU A 534 3.43 20.68 14.45
N GLY A 535 3.85 21.51 13.49
CA GLY A 535 3.78 21.15 12.08
C GLY A 535 4.63 19.93 11.72
N PHE A 536 5.78 19.76 12.38
CA PHE A 536 6.58 18.54 12.25
C PHE A 536 5.89 17.32 12.88
N ALA A 537 5.30 17.47 14.07
CA ALA A 537 4.57 16.38 14.73
C ALA A 537 3.39 15.90 13.87
N GLN A 538 2.63 16.83 13.26
CA GLN A 538 1.54 16.52 12.33
C GLN A 538 2.02 15.73 11.11
N LYS A 539 3.13 16.16 10.49
CA LYS A 539 3.73 15.44 9.34
C LYS A 539 4.16 14.03 9.73
N ILE A 540 4.77 13.84 10.90
CA ILE A 540 5.16 12.51 11.40
C ILE A 540 3.92 11.64 11.64
N PHE A 541 2.92 12.14 12.36
CA PHE A 541 1.66 11.41 12.60
C PHE A 541 1.04 10.92 11.28
N GLN A 542 0.87 11.83 10.31
CA GLN A 542 0.28 11.53 9.01
C GLN A 542 1.09 10.46 8.26
N LYS A 543 2.39 10.66 8.12
CA LYS A 543 3.25 9.79 7.29
C LYS A 543 3.45 8.43 7.95
N THR A 544 3.52 8.35 9.28
CA THR A 544 3.63 7.06 9.99
C THR A 544 2.37 6.23 9.83
N ILE A 545 1.17 6.85 9.90
CA ILE A 545 -0.10 6.14 9.63
C ILE A 545 -0.17 5.68 8.17
N LEU A 546 0.13 6.55 7.20
CA LEU A 546 0.03 6.24 5.77
C LEU A 546 0.99 5.12 5.31
N ASN A 547 2.15 5.03 5.95
CA ASN A 547 3.17 4.03 5.63
C ASN A 547 3.11 2.80 6.55
N ASN A 548 1.99 2.55 7.24
CA ASN A 548 1.79 1.36 8.08
C ASN A 548 2.91 1.17 9.14
N ALA A 549 3.33 2.26 9.79
CA ALA A 549 4.42 2.27 10.77
C ALA A 549 5.78 1.70 10.25
N LYS A 550 5.97 1.65 8.92
CA LYS A 550 7.27 1.38 8.33
C LYS A 550 8.12 2.62 8.43
N GLU A 551 9.13 2.57 9.29
CA GLU A 551 10.03 3.68 9.56
C GLU A 551 10.71 4.15 8.27
N GLN A 552 11.39 3.26 7.54
CA GLN A 552 12.09 3.63 6.30
C GLN A 552 11.16 4.29 5.28
N ASP A 553 9.96 3.76 5.06
CA ASP A 553 8.98 4.34 4.14
C ASP A 553 8.43 5.68 4.65
N THR A 554 8.26 5.84 5.96
CA THR A 554 7.89 7.12 6.60
C THR A 554 8.99 8.17 6.38
N LEU A 555 10.25 7.77 6.53
CA LEU A 555 11.42 8.62 6.31
C LEU A 555 11.61 8.96 4.82
N HIS A 556 11.39 8.00 3.92
CA HIS A 556 11.39 8.20 2.47
C HIS A 556 10.27 9.17 2.04
N ALA A 557 9.04 8.99 2.55
CA ALA A 557 7.90 9.84 2.23
C ALA A 557 7.98 11.26 2.80
N LEU A 558 8.93 11.51 3.71
CA LEU A 558 9.27 12.83 4.26
C LEU A 558 10.54 13.43 3.60
N ASN A 559 11.11 12.82 2.55
CA ASN A 559 12.40 13.20 1.94
C ASN A 559 13.60 13.19 2.91
N LEU A 560 13.61 12.32 3.93
CA LEU A 560 14.60 12.35 5.03
C LEU A 560 15.72 11.31 4.92
N CYS A 561 15.63 10.38 3.96
CA CYS A 561 16.68 9.39 3.73
C CYS A 561 17.32 9.62 2.35
N PRO A 562 18.60 10.03 2.28
CA PRO A 562 19.28 10.29 1.02
C PRO A 562 19.88 9.03 0.37
N LEU A 563 19.70 7.84 0.95
CA LEU A 563 20.34 6.61 0.47
C LEU A 563 19.34 5.45 0.43
N GLN A 564 19.07 5.01 -0.81
CA GLN A 564 18.44 3.75 -1.25
C GLN A 564 16.99 3.87 -1.82
N PHE A 565 16.93 3.68 -3.15
CA PHE A 565 15.78 3.46 -4.06
C PHE A 565 14.93 4.68 -4.55
N PHE A 566 15.09 4.98 -5.85
CA PHE A 566 14.24 5.85 -6.69
C PHE A 566 13.33 4.97 -7.58
N PRO A 567 12.02 5.26 -7.75
CA PRO A 567 11.56 6.30 -8.69
C PRO A 567 10.30 7.12 -8.28
N THR A 568 9.75 7.00 -7.07
CA THR A 568 8.51 7.73 -6.67
C THR A 568 8.77 9.14 -6.11
N MET A 569 10.00 9.65 -6.26
CA MET A 569 10.48 10.88 -5.62
C MET A 569 10.30 12.18 -6.43
N THR A 570 9.73 12.13 -7.64
CA THR A 570 9.60 13.35 -8.46
C THR A 570 8.41 14.23 -8.06
N ALA A 571 7.37 13.67 -7.43
CA ALA A 571 6.16 14.42 -7.04
C ALA A 571 6.22 15.00 -5.60
N MET A 572 6.99 14.42 -4.68
CA MET A 572 7.12 14.91 -3.28
C MET A 572 8.35 15.80 -3.05
N LYS A 573 9.22 15.98 -4.06
CA LYS A 573 10.38 16.90 -4.00
C LYS A 573 10.00 18.38 -3.83
N ALA A 574 8.74 18.75 -4.01
CA ALA A 574 8.26 20.13 -3.91
C ALA A 574 7.81 20.55 -2.50
N GLU A 575 7.53 19.62 -1.57
CA GLU A 575 6.86 19.93 -0.29
C GLU A 575 7.80 20.34 0.87
N ILE A 576 9.12 20.14 0.74
CA ILE A 576 10.11 20.56 1.75
C ILE A 576 11.27 21.23 1.02
N SER A 577 11.26 22.55 0.95
CA SER A 577 12.32 23.37 0.36
C SER A 577 13.59 23.45 1.24
N ASN A 578 13.88 22.42 2.04
CA ASN A 578 14.93 22.53 3.05
C ASN A 578 16.31 22.23 2.47
N ARG A 579 17.27 23.08 2.84
CA ARG A 579 18.68 23.01 2.46
C ARG A 579 19.54 22.13 3.41
N ALA A 580 18.92 21.41 4.34
CA ALA A 580 19.60 20.72 5.43
C ALA A 580 19.00 19.35 5.82
N CYS A 581 18.30 18.65 4.92
CA CYS A 581 17.62 17.38 5.23
C CYS A 581 18.53 16.30 5.83
N SER A 582 19.83 16.27 5.50
CA SER A 582 20.77 15.31 6.12
C SER A 582 21.02 15.53 7.62
N LEU A 583 20.45 16.57 8.24
CA LEU A 583 20.48 16.77 9.70
C LEU A 583 19.46 15.91 10.46
N PHE A 584 18.50 15.30 9.76
CA PHE A 584 17.61 14.33 10.39
C PHE A 584 18.39 13.09 10.86
N PRO A 585 17.91 12.39 11.90
CA PRO A 585 18.57 11.17 12.35
C PRO A 585 18.56 10.13 11.23
N SER A 586 19.67 9.41 11.06
CA SER A 586 19.76 8.34 10.05
C SER A 586 19.43 6.96 10.62
N HIS A 587 19.31 6.82 11.95
CA HIS A 587 19.14 5.54 12.62
C HIS A 587 17.84 5.48 13.41
N SER A 588 17.17 4.33 13.31
CA SER A 588 15.94 3.98 14.04
C SER A 588 15.95 4.22 15.54
N LYS A 589 17.10 4.08 16.20
CA LYS A 589 17.23 4.31 17.65
C LYS A 589 16.88 5.74 18.06
N ASP A 590 16.99 6.69 17.13
CA ASP A 590 16.72 8.10 17.37
C ASP A 590 15.32 8.51 16.88
N TRP A 591 14.74 7.77 15.92
CA TRP A 591 13.37 7.97 15.41
C TRP A 591 12.28 7.41 16.31
N TRP A 592 12.44 6.17 16.82
CA TRP A 592 11.41 5.55 17.65
C TRP A 592 11.04 6.35 18.90
N PRO A 593 11.99 6.96 19.65
CA PRO A 593 11.67 7.86 20.76
C PRO A 593 10.81 9.08 20.36
N LEU A 594 10.96 9.59 19.15
CA LEU A 594 10.19 10.72 18.64
C LEU A 594 8.77 10.28 18.24
N ILE A 595 8.67 9.17 17.50
CA ILE A 595 7.38 8.57 17.12
C ILE A 595 6.58 8.21 18.38
N GLU A 596 7.25 7.61 19.37
CA GLU A 596 6.67 7.25 20.65
C GLU A 596 6.06 8.45 21.39
N ASP A 597 6.78 9.57 21.48
CA ASP A 597 6.27 10.79 22.12
C ASP A 597 5.01 11.31 21.43
N ILE A 598 5.01 11.34 20.09
CA ILE A 598 3.88 11.81 19.27
C ILE A 598 2.66 10.90 19.43
N PHE A 599 2.84 9.58 19.28
CA PHE A 599 1.73 8.62 19.37
C PHE A 599 1.27 8.35 20.81
N SER A 600 2.09 8.69 21.80
CA SER A 600 1.69 8.70 23.22
C SER A 600 0.99 9.98 23.67
N SER A 601 0.82 10.95 22.76
CA SER A 601 0.16 12.22 23.08
C SER A 601 -1.29 12.00 23.54
N PRO A 602 -1.81 12.85 24.45
CA PRO A 602 -3.20 12.80 24.88
C PRO A 602 -4.19 12.81 23.70
N HIS A 603 -3.93 13.62 22.68
CA HIS A 603 -4.80 13.75 21.50
C HIS A 603 -4.82 12.52 20.60
N VAL A 604 -3.68 11.87 20.39
CA VAL A 604 -3.66 10.60 19.63
C VAL A 604 -4.42 9.51 20.39
N ARG A 605 -4.29 9.47 21.72
CA ARG A 605 -5.06 8.54 22.57
C ARG A 605 -6.56 8.85 22.52
N GLN A 606 -6.93 10.12 22.66
CA GLN A 606 -8.31 10.58 22.57
C GLN A 606 -8.93 10.24 21.21
N LEU A 607 -8.19 10.39 20.11
CA LEU A 607 -8.64 9.96 18.78
C LEU A 607 -8.93 8.45 18.77
N GLY A 608 -8.03 7.64 19.34
CA GLY A 608 -8.25 6.20 19.50
C GLY A 608 -9.53 5.88 20.29
N ASP A 609 -9.74 6.57 21.42
CA ASP A 609 -10.91 6.39 22.28
C ASP A 609 -12.21 6.80 21.57
N GLN A 610 -12.19 7.91 20.83
CA GLN A 610 -13.32 8.38 20.02
C GLN A 610 -13.70 7.36 18.94
N LEU A 611 -12.70 6.80 18.24
CA LEU A 611 -12.95 5.79 17.21
C LEU A 611 -13.57 4.51 17.80
N ILE A 612 -13.11 4.08 18.98
CA ILE A 612 -13.72 2.96 19.71
C ILE A 612 -15.14 3.30 20.19
N ALA A 613 -15.36 4.51 20.71
CA ALA A 613 -16.69 4.96 21.14
C ALA A 613 -17.69 4.96 19.97
N GLU A 614 -17.26 5.40 18.79
CA GLU A 614 -18.04 5.35 17.56
C GLU A 614 -18.35 3.89 17.16
N CYS A 615 -17.39 2.98 17.22
CA CYS A 615 -17.64 1.54 17.03
C CYS A 615 -18.72 1.02 18.02
N VAL A 616 -18.69 1.45 19.29
CA VAL A 616 -19.71 1.08 20.29
C VAL A 616 -21.09 1.65 19.93
N GLN A 617 -21.15 2.91 19.46
CA GLN A 617 -22.38 3.55 19.00
C GLN A 617 -23.01 2.76 17.85
N HIS A 618 -22.20 2.30 16.88
CA HIS A 618 -22.63 1.51 15.73
C HIS A 618 -22.82 0.01 16.01
N LYS A 619 -22.78 -0.38 17.28
CA LYS A 619 -22.92 -1.78 17.71
C LYS A 619 -21.91 -2.71 17.05
N GLU A 620 -20.68 -2.26 16.83
CA GLU A 620 -19.62 -3.03 16.18
C GLU A 620 -19.21 -4.29 16.98
N MET A 621 -19.15 -4.16 18.31
CA MET A 621 -18.69 -5.22 19.22
C MET A 621 -19.67 -6.39 19.41
N ARG A 622 -20.82 -6.40 18.71
CA ARG A 622 -21.90 -7.39 18.95
C ARG A 622 -21.42 -8.82 18.67
N CYS A 623 -20.64 -8.96 17.60
CA CYS A 623 -19.99 -10.19 17.21
C CYS A 623 -18.50 -9.92 17.11
N LEU A 624 -17.69 -10.72 17.79
CA LEU A 624 -16.24 -10.65 17.71
C LEU A 624 -15.66 -11.91 17.06
N SER A 625 -14.54 -11.75 16.38
CA SER A 625 -13.70 -12.84 15.92
C SER A 625 -12.31 -12.67 16.50
N ILE A 626 -11.82 -13.66 17.25
CA ILE A 626 -10.51 -13.65 17.93
C ILE A 626 -9.63 -14.71 17.29
N ASP A 627 -8.41 -14.31 16.97
CA ASP A 627 -7.40 -15.16 16.33
C ASP A 627 -6.00 -14.61 16.65
N ALA A 628 -4.96 -15.40 16.44
CA ALA A 628 -3.59 -15.02 16.70
C ALA A 628 -2.63 -15.37 15.55
N THR A 629 -1.59 -14.55 15.37
CA THR A 629 -0.53 -14.81 14.40
C THR A 629 0.85 -14.71 15.00
N MET A 630 1.70 -15.67 14.64
CA MET A 630 3.07 -15.77 15.14
C MET A 630 4.12 -15.20 14.19
N ARG A 631 3.78 -15.06 12.91
CA ARG A 631 4.79 -14.82 11.86
C ARG A 631 5.45 -13.44 11.97
N CYS A 632 4.69 -12.40 12.31
CA CYS A 632 5.22 -11.06 12.53
C CYS A 632 6.06 -10.93 13.82
N CYS A 633 5.99 -11.92 14.71
CA CYS A 633 6.82 -12.00 15.91
C CYS A 633 8.16 -12.71 15.67
N MET A 634 8.36 -13.36 14.51
CA MET A 634 9.62 -14.05 14.19
C MET A 634 10.87 -13.14 14.22
N PRO A 635 10.78 -11.84 13.85
CA PRO A 635 11.89 -10.90 14.00
C PRO A 635 12.15 -10.44 15.45
N LEU A 636 11.35 -10.85 16.45
CA LEU A 636 11.55 -10.41 17.82
C LEU A 636 12.85 -10.97 18.39
N LEU A 637 13.63 -10.08 19.01
CA LEU A 637 14.82 -10.45 19.76
C LEU A 637 14.46 -11.35 20.94
N GLY A 638 15.02 -12.56 20.94
CA GLY A 638 14.76 -13.57 21.98
C GLY A 638 13.57 -14.49 21.69
N GLN A 639 12.90 -14.35 20.54
CA GLN A 639 11.78 -15.21 20.16
C GLN A 639 12.19 -16.69 20.04
N ALA A 640 11.46 -17.56 20.71
CA ALA A 640 11.69 -19.00 20.60
C ALA A 640 11.27 -19.53 19.22
N ARG A 641 11.88 -20.64 18.78
CA ARG A 641 11.54 -21.29 17.49
C ARG A 641 10.07 -21.71 17.49
N ILE A 642 9.46 -21.79 16.30
CA ILE A 642 8.06 -22.24 16.08
C ILE A 642 7.71 -23.56 16.81
N LYS A 643 8.69 -24.44 17.06
CA LYS A 643 8.51 -25.72 17.75
C LYS A 643 8.63 -25.67 19.28
N ALA A 644 8.88 -24.49 19.87
CA ALA A 644 8.99 -24.32 21.32
C ALA A 644 7.61 -24.33 22.00
N SER A 645 7.58 -24.38 23.33
CA SER A 645 6.31 -24.35 24.07
C SER A 645 5.57 -23.02 23.82
N PRO A 646 4.22 -22.99 23.89
CA PRO A 646 3.44 -21.75 23.71
C PRO A 646 3.88 -20.63 24.66
N ILE A 647 4.21 -20.97 25.92
CA ILE A 647 4.62 -20.02 26.98
C ILE A 647 5.91 -19.25 26.61
N GLU A 648 6.74 -19.81 25.73
CA GLU A 648 8.02 -19.21 25.31
C GLU A 648 7.90 -18.39 24.00
N ARG A 649 6.69 -18.20 23.47
CA ARG A 649 6.44 -17.65 22.13
C ARG A 649 5.51 -16.45 22.19
N ALA A 650 5.98 -15.28 21.73
CA ALA A 650 5.10 -14.12 21.60
C ALA A 650 4.26 -14.20 20.32
N GLU A 651 2.94 -14.06 20.41
CA GLU A 651 1.95 -14.05 19.33
C GLU A 651 1.27 -12.69 19.26
N VAL A 652 0.73 -12.30 18.10
CA VAL A 652 -0.14 -11.12 17.97
C VAL A 652 -1.58 -11.58 17.95
N ILE A 653 -2.32 -11.24 19.00
CA ILE A 653 -3.76 -11.49 19.09
C ILE A 653 -4.50 -10.34 18.40
N THR A 654 -5.39 -10.69 17.48
CA THR A 654 -6.26 -9.77 16.76
C THR A 654 -7.72 -10.06 17.09
N VAL A 655 -8.47 -9.00 17.37
CA VAL A 655 -9.92 -9.07 17.60
C VAL A 655 -10.61 -8.18 16.58
N ARG A 656 -11.57 -8.76 15.87
CA ARG A 656 -12.31 -8.11 14.79
C ARG A 656 -13.77 -7.97 15.16
N GLY A 657 -14.34 -6.79 14.92
CA GLY A 657 -15.76 -6.51 15.10
C GLY A 657 -16.62 -7.09 13.97
N ARG A 658 -17.95 -6.92 14.10
CA ARG A 658 -18.93 -7.50 13.17
C ARG A 658 -18.79 -7.04 11.73
N THR A 659 -18.21 -5.87 11.48
CA THR A 659 -17.98 -5.31 10.13
C THR A 659 -16.49 -5.31 9.77
N ASN A 660 -15.69 -6.06 10.54
CA ASN A 660 -14.24 -6.14 10.41
C ASN A 660 -13.52 -4.85 10.86
N ALA A 661 -13.99 -4.15 11.89
CA ALA A 661 -13.13 -3.18 12.60
C ALA A 661 -11.99 -3.91 13.35
N VAL A 662 -10.75 -3.39 13.36
CA VAL A 662 -9.67 -3.94 14.21
C VAL A 662 -9.78 -3.34 15.61
N VAL A 663 -10.50 -4.00 16.51
CA VAL A 663 -10.77 -3.44 17.84
C VAL A 663 -9.67 -3.77 18.85
N VAL A 664 -8.97 -4.90 18.66
CA VAL A 664 -7.75 -5.24 19.41
C VAL A 664 -6.70 -5.78 18.44
N MET A 665 -5.46 -5.36 18.64
CA MET A 665 -4.28 -5.89 17.96
C MET A 665 -3.08 -5.68 18.88
N ARG A 666 -2.70 -6.72 19.63
CA ARG A 666 -1.72 -6.65 20.72
C ARG A 666 -0.82 -7.89 20.71
N ALA A 667 0.43 -7.71 21.08
CA ALA A 667 1.34 -8.83 21.33
C ALA A 667 0.99 -9.48 22.69
N ALA A 668 1.07 -10.81 22.76
CA ALA A 668 0.79 -11.61 23.95
C ALA A 668 1.62 -12.90 23.94
N GLN A 669 1.69 -13.61 25.07
CA GLN A 669 2.50 -14.83 25.19
C GLN A 669 1.75 -16.12 24.78
N ALA A 670 0.43 -16.10 24.69
CA ALA A 670 -0.34 -17.25 24.25
C ALA A 670 -1.76 -16.85 23.83
N GLU A 671 -2.31 -17.52 22.83
CA GLU A 671 -3.74 -17.49 22.51
C GLU A 671 -4.55 -18.42 23.45
N ASP A 672 -4.68 -18.03 24.72
CA ASP A 672 -5.52 -18.73 25.71
C ASP A 672 -6.67 -17.87 26.23
N SER A 673 -7.61 -18.50 26.94
CA SER A 673 -8.82 -17.84 27.46
C SER A 673 -8.53 -16.68 28.41
N ASP A 674 -7.50 -16.81 29.24
CA ASP A 674 -7.18 -15.87 30.30
C ASP A 674 -6.46 -14.66 29.69
N THR A 675 -5.54 -14.92 28.77
CA THR A 675 -4.86 -13.90 27.96
C THR A 675 -5.85 -13.10 27.10
N ALA A 676 -6.77 -13.76 26.41
CA ALA A 676 -7.78 -13.07 25.60
C ALA A 676 -8.71 -12.20 26.45
N ALA A 677 -9.16 -12.69 27.61
CA ALA A 677 -10.00 -11.92 28.53
C ALA A 677 -9.25 -10.70 29.09
N TYR A 678 -7.99 -10.88 29.48
CA TYR A 678 -7.12 -9.80 29.94
C TYR A 678 -6.98 -8.70 28.87
N LEU A 679 -6.66 -9.06 27.62
CA LEU A 679 -6.51 -8.10 26.53
C LEU A 679 -7.80 -7.34 26.22
N LEU A 680 -8.94 -8.01 26.24
CA LEU A 680 -10.24 -7.37 26.07
C LEU A 680 -10.53 -6.38 27.20
N ALA A 681 -10.27 -6.77 28.45
CA ALA A 681 -10.48 -5.91 29.62
C ALA A 681 -9.56 -4.69 29.63
N GLU A 682 -8.30 -4.85 29.20
CA GLU A 682 -7.34 -3.74 29.15
C GLU A 682 -7.60 -2.79 27.97
N THR A 683 -8.12 -3.31 26.86
CA THR A 683 -8.23 -2.53 25.61
C THR A 683 -9.62 -1.90 25.41
N LEU A 684 -10.69 -2.56 25.85
CA LEU A 684 -12.06 -2.14 25.53
C LEU A 684 -12.77 -1.51 26.73
N PRO A 685 -13.52 -0.40 26.53
CA PRO A 685 -14.30 0.20 27.59
C PRO A 685 -15.45 -0.73 28.03
N ALA A 686 -15.95 -0.55 29.25
CA ALA A 686 -17.04 -1.37 29.81
C ALA A 686 -18.30 -1.40 28.90
N ALA A 687 -18.61 -0.30 28.22
CA ALA A 687 -19.71 -0.23 27.26
C ALA A 687 -19.50 -1.16 26.06
N ALA A 688 -18.27 -1.30 25.57
CA ALA A 688 -17.92 -2.24 24.50
C ALA A 688 -18.04 -3.69 24.99
N LEU A 689 -17.52 -4.00 26.18
CA LEU A 689 -17.59 -5.33 26.79
C LEU A 689 -19.05 -5.76 27.03
N GLY A 690 -19.88 -4.85 27.51
CA GLY A 690 -21.31 -5.05 27.68
C GLY A 690 -22.07 -5.27 26.37
N GLN A 691 -21.48 -4.97 25.22
CA GLN A 691 -22.12 -5.12 23.93
C GLN A 691 -21.85 -6.47 23.26
N ILE A 692 -20.85 -7.21 23.74
CA ILE A 692 -20.41 -8.49 23.16
C ILE A 692 -21.46 -9.56 23.44
N MET A 693 -22.02 -10.13 22.36
CA MET A 693 -23.01 -11.20 22.42
C MET A 693 -22.47 -12.53 21.89
N TYR A 694 -21.63 -12.49 20.86
CA TYR A 694 -21.14 -13.69 20.19
C TYR A 694 -19.64 -13.57 19.90
N VAL A 695 -18.90 -14.67 20.04
CA VAL A 695 -17.46 -14.71 19.77
C VAL A 695 -17.10 -15.95 18.95
N SER A 696 -16.41 -15.76 17.83
CA SER A 696 -15.82 -16.83 17.02
C SER A 696 -14.34 -17.00 17.37
N VAL A 697 -13.91 -18.24 17.60
CA VAL A 697 -12.52 -18.60 17.90
C VAL A 697 -12.14 -19.95 17.27
N ASP A 698 -10.84 -20.21 17.13
CA ASP A 698 -10.32 -21.46 16.53
C ASP A 698 -10.49 -22.70 17.43
N ASN A 699 -10.55 -22.52 18.75
CA ASN A 699 -10.69 -23.63 19.68
C ASN A 699 -11.56 -23.26 20.91
N PRO A 700 -12.90 -23.15 20.75
CA PRO A 700 -13.80 -22.82 21.83
C PRO A 700 -13.83 -23.95 22.87
N SER A 701 -13.95 -23.58 24.14
CA SER A 701 -14.06 -24.52 25.24
C SER A 701 -14.95 -23.96 26.34
N ARG A 702 -15.39 -24.82 27.27
CA ARG A 702 -16.16 -24.39 28.44
C ARG A 702 -15.40 -23.39 29.29
N LYS A 703 -14.08 -23.59 29.46
CA LYS A 703 -13.21 -22.65 30.17
C LYS A 703 -13.25 -21.30 29.47
N TYR A 704 -13.01 -21.29 28.16
CA TYR A 704 -13.01 -20.06 27.36
C TYR A 704 -14.35 -19.30 27.47
N PHE A 705 -15.47 -20.00 27.28
CA PHE A 705 -16.79 -19.40 27.41
C PHE A 705 -17.04 -18.82 28.80
N SER A 706 -16.67 -19.55 29.86
CA SER A 706 -16.88 -19.11 31.25
C SER A 706 -16.01 -17.90 31.59
N THR A 707 -14.75 -17.89 31.17
CA THR A 707 -13.83 -16.76 31.36
C THR A 707 -14.29 -15.51 30.61
N LEU A 708 -14.76 -15.63 29.37
CA LEU A 708 -15.30 -14.47 28.65
C LEU A 708 -16.65 -14.03 29.20
N LYS A 709 -17.51 -14.96 29.69
CA LYS A 709 -18.82 -14.62 30.25
C LYS A 709 -18.72 -13.82 31.55
N SER A 710 -17.68 -14.03 32.36
CA SER A 710 -17.46 -13.21 33.56
C SER A 710 -17.06 -11.78 33.23
N LEU A 711 -16.40 -11.55 32.10
CA LEU A 711 -16.02 -10.22 31.60
C LEU A 711 -17.14 -9.54 30.80
N CYS A 712 -17.82 -10.30 29.94
CA CYS A 712 -18.82 -9.84 28.97
C CYS A 712 -20.21 -10.28 29.42
N PRO A 713 -20.97 -9.45 30.16
CA PRO A 713 -22.21 -9.86 30.80
C PRO A 713 -23.29 -10.34 29.79
N ASN A 714 -23.28 -9.79 28.58
CA ASN A 714 -24.25 -10.11 27.53
C ASN A 714 -23.80 -11.24 26.58
N LEU A 715 -22.66 -11.90 26.83
CA LEU A 715 -22.20 -13.01 26.01
C LEU A 715 -23.22 -14.16 26.02
N GLN A 716 -23.74 -14.52 24.86
CA GLN A 716 -24.74 -15.57 24.69
C GLN A 716 -24.14 -16.87 24.14
N GLY A 717 -23.12 -16.77 23.27
CA GLY A 717 -22.57 -17.94 22.59
C GLY A 717 -21.16 -17.75 22.05
N MET A 718 -20.50 -18.88 21.82
CA MET A 718 -19.25 -18.95 21.06
C MET A 718 -19.37 -19.92 19.90
N SER A 719 -18.70 -19.64 18.79
CA SER A 719 -18.64 -20.52 17.62
C SER A 719 -17.20 -20.93 17.31
N LEU A 720 -17.07 -22.14 16.77
CA LEU A 720 -15.81 -22.63 16.20
C LEU A 720 -15.62 -22.05 14.80
N ASP A 721 -14.39 -21.67 14.44
CA ASP A 721 -14.08 -21.28 13.07
C ASP A 721 -14.30 -22.44 12.10
N THR A 722 -15.13 -22.19 11.09
CA THR A 722 -15.51 -23.16 10.08
C THR A 722 -14.44 -23.34 9.02
N VAL A 723 -13.47 -22.42 8.87
CA VAL A 723 -12.49 -22.47 7.78
C VAL A 723 -11.18 -23.18 8.19
N HIS A 724 -10.82 -23.12 9.47
CA HIS A 724 -9.58 -23.67 10.02
C HIS A 724 -9.41 -25.17 9.76
N LEU A 725 -10.51 -25.94 9.73
CA LEU A 725 -10.46 -27.38 9.44
C LEU A 725 -9.87 -27.68 8.06
N ALA A 726 -10.36 -26.98 7.03
CA ALA A 726 -9.85 -27.16 5.67
C ALA A 726 -8.38 -26.72 5.56
N MET A 727 -8.02 -25.60 6.20
CA MET A 727 -6.64 -25.10 6.24
C MET A 727 -5.68 -26.10 6.90
N THR A 728 -6.12 -26.71 8.01
CA THR A 728 -5.34 -27.74 8.70
C THR A 728 -5.14 -28.98 7.82
N CYS A 729 -6.16 -29.40 7.07
CA CYS A 729 -6.04 -30.48 6.09
C CYS A 729 -5.08 -30.13 4.94
N GLU A 730 -5.08 -28.89 4.47
CA GLU A 730 -4.19 -28.40 3.40
C GLU A 730 -2.70 -28.45 3.81
N TYR A 731 -2.37 -28.43 5.10
CA TYR A 731 -0.99 -28.63 5.57
C TYR A 731 -0.42 -29.99 5.15
N GLY A 732 -1.25 -31.03 5.06
CA GLY A 732 -0.85 -32.34 4.56
C GLY A 732 -0.55 -32.35 3.04
N SER A 733 -0.85 -31.25 2.35
CA SER A 733 -0.66 -31.09 0.89
C SER A 733 0.18 -29.86 0.56
N ALA A 734 1.13 -29.50 1.43
CA ALA A 734 1.99 -28.32 1.29
C ALA A 734 1.21 -27.02 1.02
N ARG A 735 0.05 -26.85 1.70
CA ARG A 735 -0.86 -25.71 1.58
C ARG A 735 -1.53 -25.56 0.21
N ARG A 736 -1.52 -26.61 -0.62
CA ARG A 736 -2.25 -26.66 -1.89
C ARG A 736 -3.68 -27.17 -1.69
N ARG A 737 -4.64 -26.53 -2.36
CA ARG A 737 -6.04 -26.99 -2.41
C ARG A 737 -6.16 -28.23 -3.29
N THR A 738 -6.51 -29.35 -2.67
CA THR A 738 -6.81 -30.63 -3.33
C THR A 738 -8.29 -30.78 -3.65
N GLY A 739 -8.67 -31.81 -4.40
CA GLY A 739 -10.09 -32.18 -4.59
C GLY A 739 -10.84 -32.34 -3.26
N ALA A 740 -10.24 -33.03 -2.28
CA ALA A 740 -10.84 -33.21 -0.95
C ALA A 740 -11.09 -31.89 -0.24
N THR A 741 -10.09 -31.02 -0.20
CA THR A 741 -10.21 -29.73 0.52
C THR A 741 -11.15 -28.75 -0.19
N LYS A 742 -11.29 -28.82 -1.52
CA LYS A 742 -12.31 -28.08 -2.27
C LYS A 742 -13.72 -28.56 -1.90
N ALA A 743 -13.96 -29.87 -1.88
CA ALA A 743 -15.24 -30.44 -1.45
C ALA A 743 -15.55 -30.12 0.02
N LEU A 744 -14.55 -30.24 0.90
CA LEU A 744 -14.67 -29.89 2.31
C LEU A 744 -15.03 -28.41 2.52
N ARG A 745 -14.41 -27.49 1.76
CA ARG A 745 -14.76 -26.06 1.82
C ARG A 745 -16.20 -25.80 1.38
N ARG A 746 -16.73 -26.50 0.37
CA ARG A 746 -18.16 -26.43 0.01
C ARG A 746 -19.07 -26.89 1.15
N VAL A 747 -18.72 -27.99 1.84
CA VAL A 747 -19.48 -28.44 3.02
C VAL A 747 -19.40 -27.41 4.15
N LEU A 748 -18.21 -26.87 4.43
CA LEU A 748 -18.01 -25.89 5.51
C LEU A 748 -18.70 -24.54 5.24
N ALA A 749 -18.87 -24.16 3.96
CA ALA A 749 -19.62 -22.96 3.58
C ALA A 749 -21.08 -23.00 4.07
N LYS A 750 -21.67 -24.20 4.16
CA LYS A 750 -23.04 -24.38 4.68
C LYS A 750 -23.20 -23.97 6.15
N PHE A 751 -22.12 -23.85 6.94
CA PHE A 751 -22.21 -23.30 8.30
C PHE A 751 -22.35 -21.76 8.33
N ALA A 752 -22.12 -21.09 7.20
CA ALA A 752 -22.33 -19.66 7.04
C ALA A 752 -23.64 -19.29 6.32
N ALA A 753 -24.25 -20.27 5.64
CA ALA A 753 -25.54 -20.14 4.97
C ALA A 753 -26.68 -19.85 5.95
N VAL A 754 -27.69 -19.12 5.49
CA VAL A 754 -28.87 -18.74 6.28
C VAL A 754 -30.13 -19.06 5.51
N ASP A 755 -31.00 -19.87 6.10
CA ASP A 755 -32.35 -20.10 5.60
C ASP A 755 -33.31 -19.12 6.29
N THR A 756 -33.82 -18.17 5.51
CA THR A 756 -34.75 -17.15 6.01
C THR A 756 -36.15 -17.70 6.32
N ALA A 757 -36.50 -18.90 5.82
CA ALA A 757 -37.77 -19.55 6.12
C ALA A 757 -37.76 -20.24 7.50
N VAL A 758 -36.60 -20.39 8.13
CA VAL A 758 -36.42 -21.18 9.34
C VAL A 758 -35.89 -20.30 10.49
N GLY A 759 -36.61 -20.28 11.60
CA GLY A 759 -36.19 -19.54 12.80
C GLY A 759 -35.02 -20.21 13.55
N PRO A 760 -34.34 -19.48 14.45
CA PRO A 760 -33.18 -19.99 15.20
C PRO A 760 -33.52 -21.22 16.07
N GLU A 761 -34.78 -21.35 16.51
CA GLU A 761 -35.29 -22.48 17.30
C GLU A 761 -35.08 -23.84 16.61
N ALA A 762 -35.11 -23.87 15.27
CA ALA A 762 -34.96 -25.10 14.49
C ALA A 762 -33.56 -25.73 14.61
N PHE A 763 -32.55 -24.91 14.94
CA PHE A 763 -31.16 -25.36 15.11
C PHE A 763 -30.83 -25.71 16.58
N GLY A 764 -31.83 -25.61 17.47
CA GLY A 764 -31.71 -25.87 18.90
C GLY A 764 -30.97 -24.78 19.68
N LYS A 765 -30.82 -25.01 20.99
CA LYS A 765 -30.18 -24.05 21.91
C LYS A 765 -28.69 -23.91 21.64
N ILE A 766 -28.15 -22.70 21.84
CA ILE A 766 -26.70 -22.44 21.79
C ILE A 766 -25.97 -23.32 22.80
N PHE A 767 -24.91 -23.97 22.33
CA PHE A 767 -24.05 -24.81 23.14
C PHE A 767 -23.01 -23.97 23.88
N SER A 768 -22.90 -24.16 25.20
CA SER A 768 -22.00 -23.38 26.07
C SER A 768 -20.79 -24.18 26.58
N GLY A 769 -20.44 -25.29 25.90
CA GLY A 769 -19.34 -26.17 26.32
C GLY A 769 -19.69 -27.16 27.43
N GLY A 770 -20.98 -27.38 27.71
CA GLY A 770 -21.43 -28.47 28.59
C GLY A 770 -21.18 -29.86 27.98
N LYS A 771 -21.70 -30.93 28.60
CA LYS A 771 -21.69 -32.24 27.95
C LYS A 771 -22.64 -32.22 26.75
N ALA A 772 -22.12 -32.44 25.55
CA ALA A 772 -22.96 -32.57 24.36
C ALA A 772 -23.85 -33.81 24.45
N LYS A 773 -24.99 -33.79 23.72
CA LYS A 773 -25.85 -34.97 23.61
C LYS A 773 -25.07 -36.15 23.04
N HIS A 774 -25.29 -37.34 23.59
CA HIS A 774 -24.72 -38.58 23.06
C HIS A 774 -25.04 -38.75 21.57
N LEU A 775 -24.17 -39.44 20.85
CA LEU A 775 -24.38 -39.76 19.44
C LEU A 775 -25.54 -40.75 19.32
N THR A 776 -26.41 -40.53 18.34
CA THR A 776 -27.40 -41.54 17.95
C THR A 776 -26.69 -42.72 17.28
N ALA A 777 -27.38 -43.86 17.20
CA ALA A 777 -26.84 -45.04 16.51
C ALA A 777 -26.48 -44.75 15.03
N GLU A 778 -27.23 -43.87 14.38
CA GLU A 778 -26.96 -43.44 13.00
C GLU A 778 -25.73 -42.52 12.91
N GLU A 779 -25.59 -41.57 13.82
CA GLU A 779 -24.40 -40.69 13.87
C GLU A 779 -23.13 -41.51 14.12
N GLU A 780 -23.18 -42.50 15.03
CA GLU A 780 -22.07 -43.40 15.29
C GLU A 780 -21.74 -44.28 14.06
N ARG A 781 -22.76 -44.69 13.31
CA ARG A 781 -22.58 -45.41 12.04
C ARG A 781 -21.85 -44.56 11.01
N PHE A 782 -22.26 -43.30 10.80
CA PHE A 782 -21.58 -42.43 9.83
C PHE A 782 -20.18 -42.00 10.30
N ARG A 783 -19.94 -41.85 11.60
CA ARG A 783 -18.58 -41.66 12.14
C ARG A 783 -17.66 -42.84 11.82
N ARG A 784 -18.15 -44.08 11.97
CA ARG A 784 -17.41 -45.27 11.50
C ARG A 784 -17.14 -45.23 10.00
N HIS A 785 -18.05 -44.70 9.19
CA HIS A 785 -17.79 -44.47 7.77
C HIS A 785 -16.70 -43.42 7.49
N VAL A 786 -16.52 -42.41 8.35
CA VAL A 786 -15.37 -41.48 8.29
C VAL A 786 -14.08 -42.23 8.63
N GLU A 787 -14.08 -42.98 9.73
CA GLU A 787 -12.92 -43.71 10.22
C GLU A 787 -12.45 -44.76 9.21
N ASP A 788 -13.34 -45.62 8.72
CA ASP A 788 -12.99 -46.71 7.81
C ASP A 788 -13.04 -46.29 6.33
N ARG A 789 -13.48 -45.05 6.05
CA ARG A 789 -13.76 -44.56 4.68
C ARG A 789 -14.70 -45.50 3.93
N SER A 790 -15.63 -46.14 4.64
CA SER A 790 -16.41 -47.31 4.18
C SER A 790 -17.79 -46.99 3.62
N MET A 791 -18.15 -45.70 3.50
CA MET A 791 -19.40 -45.29 2.84
C MET A 791 -19.48 -45.86 1.41
N ARG A 792 -20.69 -46.18 0.91
CA ARG A 792 -20.84 -46.64 -0.48
C ARG A 792 -20.46 -45.50 -1.42
N GLN A 793 -19.58 -45.77 -2.39
CA GLN A 793 -19.01 -44.75 -3.27
C GLN A 793 -20.09 -44.00 -4.08
N HIS A 794 -21.08 -44.72 -4.58
CA HIS A 794 -22.23 -44.13 -5.27
C HIS A 794 -22.97 -43.11 -4.39
N ASP A 795 -23.25 -43.46 -3.13
CA ASP A 795 -23.98 -42.60 -2.19
C ASP A 795 -23.15 -41.38 -1.78
N ALA A 796 -21.84 -41.57 -1.57
CA ALA A 796 -20.92 -40.49 -1.25
C ALA A 796 -20.78 -39.48 -2.39
N GLN A 797 -20.66 -39.96 -3.63
CA GLN A 797 -20.57 -39.09 -4.81
C GLN A 797 -21.88 -38.33 -5.05
N ARG A 798 -23.03 -39.01 -4.88
CA ARG A 798 -24.35 -38.38 -4.97
C ARG A 798 -24.48 -37.22 -3.99
N LEU A 799 -24.15 -37.44 -2.71
CA LEU A 799 -24.23 -36.40 -1.68
C LEU A 799 -23.37 -35.16 -1.99
N LEU A 800 -22.17 -35.34 -2.54
CA LEU A 800 -21.29 -34.21 -2.88
C LEU A 800 -21.68 -33.50 -4.19
N ASN A 801 -22.28 -34.22 -5.13
CA ASN A 801 -22.76 -33.67 -6.39
C ASN A 801 -24.06 -32.88 -6.21
N GLU A 802 -24.98 -33.38 -5.37
CA GLU A 802 -26.26 -32.75 -5.04
C GLU A 802 -26.13 -31.71 -3.90
N LEU A 803 -24.91 -31.42 -3.44
CA LEU A 803 -24.65 -30.47 -2.37
C LEU A 803 -25.03 -29.05 -2.80
N ASP A 804 -26.08 -28.53 -2.17
CA ASP A 804 -26.50 -27.13 -2.24
C ASP A 804 -25.78 -26.32 -1.14
N ASP A 805 -24.90 -25.40 -1.54
CA ASP A 805 -24.09 -24.56 -0.66
C ASP A 805 -24.86 -23.35 -0.09
N GLU A 806 -26.01 -23.00 -0.66
CA GLU A 806 -26.88 -21.91 -0.17
C GLU A 806 -27.78 -22.36 0.98
N LYS A 807 -27.93 -23.68 1.19
CA LYS A 807 -28.71 -24.23 2.30
C LYS A 807 -27.83 -24.49 3.53
N PRO A 808 -28.30 -24.17 4.75
CA PRO A 808 -27.57 -24.52 5.96
C PRO A 808 -27.55 -26.02 6.21
N ILE A 809 -26.69 -26.46 7.13
CA ILE A 809 -26.74 -27.80 7.71
C ILE A 809 -27.80 -27.80 8.81
N TYR A 810 -28.83 -28.62 8.69
CA TYR A 810 -29.95 -28.63 9.64
C TYR A 810 -29.68 -29.52 10.86
N THR A 811 -28.90 -30.59 10.67
CA THR A 811 -28.70 -31.60 11.72
C THR A 811 -27.24 -32.01 11.86
N ARG A 812 -26.89 -32.48 13.07
CA ARG A 812 -25.57 -33.08 13.33
C ARG A 812 -25.35 -34.35 12.49
N LEU A 813 -26.40 -35.11 12.22
CA LEU A 813 -26.34 -36.27 11.34
C LEU A 813 -25.93 -35.88 9.91
N GLU A 814 -26.57 -34.85 9.34
CA GLU A 814 -26.23 -34.33 8.00
C GLU A 814 -24.75 -33.91 7.92
N TRP A 815 -24.25 -33.19 8.94
CA TRP A 815 -22.82 -32.84 9.03
C TRP A 815 -21.91 -34.07 8.97
N ILE A 816 -22.19 -35.08 9.80
CA ILE A 816 -21.37 -36.30 9.87
C ILE A 816 -21.44 -37.08 8.54
N GLN A 817 -22.62 -37.13 7.91
CA GLN A 817 -22.83 -37.77 6.62
C GLN A 817 -22.00 -37.11 5.51
N LEU A 818 -22.00 -35.78 5.42
CA LEU A 818 -21.22 -35.03 4.44
C LEU A 818 -19.71 -35.25 4.64
N ILE A 819 -19.25 -35.33 5.89
CA ILE A 819 -17.84 -35.63 6.17
C ILE A 819 -17.47 -37.07 5.81
N ALA A 820 -18.36 -38.04 6.04
CA ALA A 820 -18.17 -39.42 5.59
C ALA A 820 -18.10 -39.51 4.06
N ALA A 821 -18.90 -38.72 3.35
CA ALA A 821 -18.86 -38.63 1.89
C ALA A 821 -17.52 -38.08 1.39
N VAL A 822 -17.02 -36.98 1.97
CA VAL A 822 -15.68 -36.43 1.65
C VAL A 822 -14.58 -37.45 1.92
N ALA A 823 -14.61 -38.11 3.07
CA ALA A 823 -13.60 -39.11 3.44
C ALA A 823 -13.58 -40.32 2.47
N ASN A 824 -14.75 -40.69 1.94
CA ASN A 824 -14.88 -41.81 1.02
C ASN A 824 -14.51 -41.46 -0.43
N VAL A 825 -14.93 -40.31 -0.96
CA VAL A 825 -14.64 -39.92 -2.35
C VAL A 825 -13.14 -39.65 -2.55
N PHE A 826 -12.47 -39.09 -1.53
CA PHE A 826 -11.07 -38.70 -1.61
C PHE A 826 -10.15 -39.53 -0.70
N ARG A 827 -10.20 -40.86 -0.82
CA ARG A 827 -9.47 -41.79 0.06
C ARG A 827 -7.96 -41.53 0.10
N ASP A 828 -7.35 -41.18 -1.04
CA ASP A 828 -5.91 -40.96 -1.12
C ASP A 828 -5.47 -39.76 -0.27
N ASP A 829 -6.25 -38.67 -0.32
CA ASP A 829 -6.01 -37.46 0.48
C ASP A 829 -6.15 -37.74 1.98
N MET A 830 -7.03 -38.68 2.37
CA MET A 830 -7.25 -39.04 3.78
C MET A 830 -6.01 -39.57 4.49
N THR A 831 -5.11 -40.22 3.74
CA THR A 831 -3.89 -40.84 4.31
C THR A 831 -2.76 -39.86 4.59
N ARG A 832 -2.85 -38.63 4.04
CA ARG A 832 -1.80 -37.62 4.18
C ARG A 832 -1.63 -37.18 5.63
N LEU A 833 -0.38 -37.02 6.04
CA LEU A 833 -0.02 -36.55 7.37
C LEU A 833 -0.01 -35.01 7.39
N CYS A 834 -0.79 -34.41 8.27
CA CYS A 834 -0.74 -32.98 8.52
C CYS A 834 0.36 -32.68 9.57
N PRO A 835 1.48 -32.04 9.18
CA PRO A 835 2.68 -31.92 10.03
C PRO A 835 2.49 -31.06 11.29
N GLY A 836 1.53 -30.14 11.30
CA GLY A 836 1.19 -29.33 12.48
C GLY A 836 0.59 -30.16 13.62
N PRO A 837 -0.64 -30.69 13.45
CA PRO A 837 -1.29 -31.51 14.48
C PRO A 837 -0.72 -32.94 14.60
N ASN A 838 0.20 -33.32 13.70
CA ASN A 838 0.75 -34.68 13.59
C ASN A 838 -0.34 -35.77 13.49
N LYS A 839 -1.38 -35.48 12.70
CA LYS A 839 -2.55 -36.34 12.48
C LYS A 839 -2.79 -36.53 10.98
N ARG A 840 -3.32 -37.69 10.60
CA ARG A 840 -3.80 -37.92 9.23
C ARG A 840 -5.08 -37.14 8.97
N VAL A 841 -5.35 -36.78 7.73
CA VAL A 841 -6.55 -36.00 7.35
C VAL A 841 -7.84 -36.68 7.86
N TRP A 842 -7.99 -38.00 7.73
CA TRP A 842 -9.18 -38.69 8.27
C TRP A 842 -9.35 -38.55 9.79
N GLN A 843 -8.25 -38.49 10.55
CA GLN A 843 -8.30 -38.32 12.00
C GLN A 843 -8.75 -36.91 12.38
N LEU A 844 -8.40 -35.91 11.57
CA LEU A 844 -8.89 -34.54 11.73
C LEU A 844 -10.40 -34.46 11.47
N LEU A 845 -10.87 -35.09 10.37
CA LEU A 845 -12.30 -35.15 10.03
C LEU A 845 -13.11 -35.93 11.06
N LEU A 846 -12.57 -37.04 11.58
CA LEU A 846 -13.19 -37.82 12.65
C LEU A 846 -13.28 -37.02 13.97
N GLY A 847 -12.25 -36.22 14.27
CA GLY A 847 -12.26 -35.28 15.40
C GLY A 847 -13.30 -34.17 15.22
N ALA A 848 -13.44 -33.64 14.01
CA ALA A 848 -14.42 -32.60 13.65
C ALA A 848 -15.88 -33.04 13.82
N THR A 849 -16.14 -34.34 13.69
CA THR A 849 -17.48 -34.94 13.86
C THR A 849 -17.76 -35.38 15.30
N SER A 850 -16.88 -35.09 16.27
CA SER A 850 -17.12 -35.43 17.68
C SER A 850 -18.32 -34.64 18.22
N PRO A 851 -19.03 -35.15 19.25
CA PRO A 851 -20.28 -34.53 19.72
C PRO A 851 -20.11 -33.06 20.07
N GLU A 852 -19.13 -32.76 20.93
CA GLU A 852 -18.88 -31.40 21.42
C GLU A 852 -18.35 -30.48 20.31
N ARG A 853 -17.44 -30.97 19.45
CA ARG A 853 -16.89 -30.16 18.36
C ARG A 853 -17.94 -29.83 17.31
N SER A 854 -18.85 -30.77 17.03
CA SER A 854 -19.98 -30.53 16.11
C SER A 854 -20.93 -29.47 16.65
N GLU A 855 -21.23 -29.48 17.95
CA GLU A 855 -22.07 -28.45 18.58
C GLU A 855 -21.46 -27.04 18.47
N TRP A 856 -20.12 -26.93 18.58
CA TRP A 856 -19.44 -25.65 18.38
C TRP A 856 -19.49 -25.14 16.94
N TYR A 857 -19.47 -26.02 15.93
CA TYR A 857 -19.72 -25.63 14.54
C TYR A 857 -21.17 -25.18 14.34
N LEU A 858 -22.13 -25.95 14.85
CA LEU A 858 -23.57 -25.65 14.75
C LEU A 858 -23.93 -24.32 15.46
N ASN A 859 -23.16 -23.89 16.46
CA ASN A 859 -23.35 -22.57 17.05
C ASN A 859 -23.23 -21.43 16.03
N ASN A 860 -22.40 -21.52 14.99
CA ASN A 860 -22.32 -20.48 13.97
C ASN A 860 -23.68 -20.30 13.25
N LEU A 861 -24.37 -21.40 12.96
CA LEU A 861 -25.72 -21.38 12.38
C LEU A 861 -26.75 -20.79 13.35
N ARG A 862 -26.73 -21.22 14.62
CA ARG A 862 -27.61 -20.69 15.67
C ARG A 862 -27.44 -19.18 15.84
N ILE A 863 -26.19 -18.72 15.82
CA ILE A 863 -25.85 -17.29 15.93
C ILE A 863 -26.35 -16.55 14.70
N ARG A 864 -26.05 -17.01 13.49
CA ARG A 864 -26.48 -16.34 12.25
C ARG A 864 -28.00 -16.23 12.13
N HIS A 865 -28.75 -17.29 12.44
CA HIS A 865 -30.22 -17.25 12.42
C HIS A 865 -30.83 -16.43 13.58
N SER A 866 -30.04 -16.08 14.61
CA SER A 866 -30.46 -15.15 15.68
C SER A 866 -30.20 -13.68 15.36
N LEU A 867 -29.42 -13.40 14.31
CA LEU A 867 -29.11 -12.05 13.87
C LEU A 867 -30.13 -11.56 12.85
N HIS A 868 -30.36 -10.24 12.84
CA HIS A 868 -31.22 -9.61 11.85
C HIS A 868 -30.59 -9.69 10.45
N ALA A 869 -31.40 -9.86 9.40
CA ALA A 869 -30.92 -10.03 8.02
C ALA A 869 -29.91 -8.95 7.59
N ARG A 870 -30.15 -7.68 7.94
CA ARG A 870 -29.24 -6.54 7.69
C ARG A 870 -27.84 -6.67 8.30
N ALA A 871 -27.64 -7.50 9.31
CA ALA A 871 -26.34 -7.71 9.95
C ALA A 871 -25.51 -8.82 9.29
N LEU A 872 -26.14 -9.71 8.53
CA LEU A 872 -25.49 -10.90 7.96
C LEU A 872 -24.47 -10.58 6.86
N PRO A 873 -24.72 -9.66 5.89
CA PRO A 873 -23.76 -9.38 4.83
C PRO A 873 -22.43 -8.81 5.34
N LEU A 874 -22.46 -8.17 6.51
CA LEU A 874 -21.28 -7.54 7.11
C LEU A 874 -20.49 -8.54 7.97
N LEU A 875 -21.11 -9.64 8.40
CA LEU A 875 -20.54 -10.59 9.35
C LEU A 875 -19.58 -11.57 8.64
N PRO A 876 -18.28 -11.56 8.96
CA PRO A 876 -17.32 -12.49 8.38
C PRO A 876 -17.63 -13.94 8.75
N VAL A 877 -17.16 -14.86 7.92
CA VAL A 877 -17.29 -16.30 8.18
C VAL A 877 -16.15 -16.72 9.11
N GLY A 878 -16.46 -16.95 10.38
CA GLY A 878 -15.50 -17.41 11.38
C GLY A 878 -14.33 -16.44 11.59
N THR A 879 -13.09 -16.90 11.40
CA THR A 879 -11.85 -16.09 11.54
C THR A 879 -11.26 -15.63 10.21
N THR A 880 -11.97 -15.82 9.09
CA THR A 880 -11.48 -15.40 7.74
C THR A 880 -11.05 -13.95 7.63
N SER A 881 -11.69 -13.03 8.37
CA SER A 881 -11.30 -11.62 8.38
C SER A 881 -10.04 -11.34 9.22
N ASN A 882 -9.73 -12.19 10.21
CA ASN A 882 -8.44 -12.19 10.90
C ASN A 882 -7.35 -12.74 9.98
N GLU A 883 -7.58 -13.83 9.26
CA GLU A 883 -6.63 -14.39 8.29
C GLU A 883 -6.22 -13.38 7.21
N SER A 884 -7.18 -12.61 6.68
CA SER A 884 -6.89 -11.51 5.75
C SER A 884 -6.02 -10.44 6.42
N LEU A 885 -6.35 -10.05 7.66
CA LEU A 885 -5.56 -9.08 8.41
C LEU A 885 -4.15 -9.60 8.71
N HIS A 886 -3.99 -10.89 9.03
CA HIS A 886 -2.70 -11.52 9.28
C HIS A 886 -1.84 -11.53 8.03
N ALA A 887 -2.42 -11.74 6.85
CA ALA A 887 -1.69 -11.60 5.59
C ALA A 887 -1.15 -10.17 5.40
N GLU A 888 -1.94 -9.15 5.74
CA GLU A 888 -1.51 -7.75 5.72
C GLU A 888 -0.41 -7.47 6.76
N ILE A 889 -0.59 -7.89 8.01
CA ILE A 889 0.40 -7.76 9.08
C ILE A 889 1.72 -8.40 8.65
N ASN A 890 1.68 -9.63 8.16
CA ASN A 890 2.88 -10.32 7.69
C ASN A 890 3.57 -9.60 6.53
N ARG A 891 2.81 -8.92 5.66
CA ARG A 891 3.38 -8.07 4.61
C ARG A 891 4.06 -6.82 5.18
N TRP A 892 3.47 -6.17 6.18
CA TRP A 892 4.06 -4.98 6.84
C TRP A 892 5.38 -5.30 7.53
N PHE A 893 5.50 -6.50 8.10
CA PHE A 893 6.70 -6.95 8.83
C PHE A 893 7.70 -7.76 7.98
N LYS A 894 7.42 -8.01 6.70
CA LYS A 894 8.24 -8.89 5.82
C LYS A 894 9.71 -8.44 5.71
N GLU A 895 9.94 -7.14 5.68
CA GLU A 895 11.28 -6.54 5.56
C GLU A 895 11.96 -6.33 6.92
N THR A 896 11.27 -6.57 8.05
CA THR A 896 11.87 -6.37 9.36
C THR A 896 12.71 -7.59 9.77
N GLN A 897 14.03 -7.41 9.84
CA GLN A 897 14.94 -8.50 10.22
C GLN A 897 14.98 -8.73 11.73
N MET A 898 15.04 -7.67 12.53
CA MET A 898 15.17 -7.74 13.99
C MET A 898 14.42 -6.59 14.65
N MET A 899 13.71 -6.85 15.76
CA MET A 899 13.10 -5.80 16.57
C MET A 899 12.94 -6.19 18.04
N HIS A 900 12.78 -5.18 18.89
CA HIS A 900 12.43 -5.34 20.30
C HIS A 900 10.92 -5.51 20.49
N GLN A 901 10.48 -6.19 21.56
CA GLN A 901 9.05 -6.37 21.86
C GLN A 901 8.33 -5.02 22.05
N ALA A 902 8.98 -4.07 22.72
CA ALA A 902 8.42 -2.73 22.90
C ALA A 902 8.26 -1.97 21.56
N THR A 903 9.08 -2.27 20.55
CA THR A 903 8.88 -1.72 19.19
C THR A 903 7.68 -2.36 18.50
N LEU A 904 7.49 -3.68 18.67
CA LEU A 904 6.33 -4.37 18.12
C LEU A 904 5.04 -3.82 18.71
N GLU A 905 4.95 -3.69 20.03
CA GLU A 905 3.75 -3.18 20.72
C GLU A 905 3.34 -1.80 20.21
N MET A 906 4.27 -0.85 20.17
CA MET A 906 4.02 0.49 19.61
C MET A 906 3.60 0.44 18.14
N LYS A 907 4.24 -0.40 17.30
CA LYS A 907 3.85 -0.56 15.89
C LYS A 907 2.42 -1.08 15.77
N LEU A 908 2.04 -2.07 16.58
CA LEU A 908 0.69 -2.63 16.57
C LEU A 908 -0.35 -1.60 17.00
N GLU A 909 -0.06 -0.73 17.98
CA GLU A 909 -0.94 0.37 18.37
C GLU A 909 -1.17 1.37 17.23
N ILE A 910 -0.11 1.77 16.54
CA ILE A 910 -0.17 2.67 15.39
C ILE A 910 -0.98 2.05 14.25
N LEU A 911 -0.71 0.77 13.94
CA LEU A 911 -1.42 0.03 12.90
C LEU A 911 -2.91 -0.13 13.22
N ARG A 912 -3.24 -0.37 14.50
CA ARG A 912 -4.63 -0.48 14.96
C ARG A 912 -5.34 0.85 14.79
N LEU A 913 -4.70 1.94 15.20
CA LEU A 913 -5.24 3.29 15.04
C LEU A 913 -5.51 3.61 13.56
N GLY A 914 -4.56 3.33 12.68
CA GLY A 914 -4.75 3.52 11.23
C GLY A 914 -5.91 2.69 10.69
N LYS A 915 -6.04 1.43 11.11
CA LYS A 915 -7.14 0.56 10.69
C LYS A 915 -8.50 1.01 11.21
N LEU A 916 -8.58 1.50 12.46
CA LEU A 916 -9.83 2.05 13.01
C LEU A 916 -10.21 3.36 12.32
N LEU A 917 -9.24 4.25 12.10
CA LEU A 917 -9.47 5.52 11.42
C LEU A 917 -10.00 5.30 10.00
N SER A 918 -9.36 4.43 9.22
CA SER A 918 -9.83 4.14 7.86
C SER A 918 -11.19 3.43 7.85
N HIS A 919 -11.41 2.50 8.77
CA HIS A 919 -12.66 1.76 8.89
C HIS A 919 -13.83 2.68 9.24
N ASN A 920 -13.73 3.47 10.32
CA ASN A 920 -14.82 4.36 10.74
C ASN A 920 -15.15 5.38 9.65
N ARG A 921 -14.11 5.98 9.05
CA ARG A 921 -14.30 6.92 7.92
C ARG A 921 -14.96 6.24 6.73
N ALA A 922 -14.50 5.07 6.31
CA ALA A 922 -15.05 4.39 5.15
C ALA A 922 -16.42 3.78 5.38
N LEU A 923 -16.78 3.38 6.61
CA LEU A 923 -18.02 2.65 6.87
C LEU A 923 -19.14 3.53 7.41
N TYR A 924 -18.81 4.50 8.25
CA TYR A 924 -19.80 5.35 8.93
C TYR A 924 -19.97 6.73 8.27
N HIS A 925 -19.13 7.06 7.27
CA HIS A 925 -19.25 8.28 6.48
C HIS A 925 -19.37 7.99 4.98
N THR A 926 -20.53 8.33 4.40
CA THR A 926 -20.97 7.98 3.05
C THR A 926 -20.02 8.44 1.92
N THR A 927 -19.41 9.61 2.04
CA THR A 927 -18.51 10.19 1.02
C THR A 927 -17.16 9.45 0.92
N SER A 928 -16.77 8.70 1.95
CA SER A 928 -15.48 7.98 1.97
C SER A 928 -15.60 6.51 1.56
N CYS A 929 -16.82 5.94 1.51
CA CYS A 929 -17.07 4.54 1.16
C CYS A 929 -16.58 4.13 -0.25
N GLN A 930 -16.42 5.10 -1.15
CA GLN A 930 -16.07 4.88 -2.56
C GLN A 930 -14.56 4.94 -2.81
N MET A 931 -13.78 5.28 -1.78
CA MET A 931 -12.36 5.54 -1.89
C MET A 931 -11.54 4.33 -1.48
N THR A 932 -10.35 4.18 -2.05
CA THR A 932 -9.41 3.15 -1.60
C THR A 932 -8.97 3.42 -0.16
N HIS A 933 -8.60 2.37 0.57
CA HIS A 933 -8.12 2.50 1.95
C HIS A 933 -7.01 3.56 2.12
N ALA A 934 -6.09 3.66 1.15
CA ALA A 934 -5.01 4.65 1.17
C ALA A 934 -5.54 6.09 1.02
N GLU A 935 -6.52 6.31 0.15
CA GLU A 935 -7.14 7.63 -0.06
C GLU A 935 -7.98 8.07 1.15
N VAL A 936 -8.75 7.14 1.75
CA VAL A 936 -9.48 7.41 2.98
C VAL A 936 -8.52 7.84 4.08
N LEU A 937 -7.43 7.10 4.28
CA LEU A 937 -6.41 7.47 5.28
C LEU A 937 -5.77 8.81 4.99
N ALA A 938 -5.40 9.08 3.74
CA ALA A 938 -4.74 10.34 3.36
C ALA A 938 -5.64 11.55 3.65
N ARG A 939 -6.95 11.42 3.40
CA ARG A 939 -7.93 12.46 3.73
C ARG A 939 -8.17 12.55 5.24
N ALA A 940 -8.33 11.42 5.92
CA ALA A 940 -8.61 11.36 7.35
C ALA A 940 -7.47 11.92 8.21
N THR A 941 -6.23 11.83 7.73
CA THR A 941 -5.02 12.30 8.43
C THR A 941 -4.60 13.72 8.01
N ARG A 942 -5.30 14.36 7.08
CA ARG A 942 -5.01 15.73 6.63
C ARG A 942 -5.43 16.79 7.65
N GLN A 943 -6.50 16.54 8.41
CA GLN A 943 -6.91 17.45 9.47
C GLN A 943 -5.83 17.51 10.55
N CYS A 944 -5.48 18.73 10.96
CA CYS A 944 -4.51 18.93 12.04
C CYS A 944 -5.06 18.29 13.31
N LEU A 945 -4.27 17.42 13.95
CA LEU A 945 -4.71 16.66 15.12
C LEU A 945 -4.72 17.52 16.39
N TRP A 946 -3.85 18.53 16.46
CA TRP A 946 -3.77 19.45 17.59
C TRP A 946 -4.11 20.87 17.13
N THR A 947 -4.89 21.59 17.93
CA THR A 947 -4.95 23.06 17.85
C THR A 947 -3.69 23.67 18.47
N GLU A 948 -3.39 24.94 18.17
CA GLU A 948 -2.23 25.63 18.75
C GLU A 948 -2.28 25.69 20.27
N GLY A 949 -3.48 25.91 20.85
CA GLY A 949 -3.66 25.96 22.31
C GLY A 949 -3.44 24.62 22.98
N GLU A 950 -3.93 23.53 22.39
CA GLU A 950 -3.72 22.17 22.88
C GLU A 950 -2.26 21.74 22.78
N TRP A 951 -1.61 22.09 21.67
CA TRP A 951 -0.19 21.84 21.49
C TRP A 951 0.66 22.58 22.53
N ALA A 952 0.35 23.85 22.80
CA ALA A 952 1.03 24.64 23.82
C ALA A 952 0.86 24.02 25.21
N ALA A 953 -0.36 23.63 25.57
CA ALA A 953 -0.64 22.96 26.85
C ALA A 953 0.17 21.66 27.00
N TRP A 954 0.23 20.84 25.95
CA TRP A 954 1.02 19.61 25.97
C TRP A 954 2.53 19.87 26.07
N CYS A 955 3.03 20.94 25.44
CA CYS A 955 4.42 21.36 25.54
C CYS A 955 4.81 21.85 26.94
N SER A 956 3.87 22.46 27.67
CA SER A 956 4.11 23.00 29.02
C SER A 956 4.26 21.93 30.09
N GLU A 957 3.81 20.68 29.85
CA GLU A 957 4.10 19.53 30.72
C GLU A 957 5.60 19.26 30.90
N LEU A 958 6.44 19.74 29.98
CA LEU A 958 7.88 19.58 30.01
C LEU A 958 8.61 20.79 30.59
N GLU A 959 7.93 21.79 31.15
CA GLU A 959 8.57 22.95 31.76
C GLU A 959 9.04 22.62 33.18
N ASP A 960 10.34 22.76 33.47
CA ASP A 960 10.92 22.46 34.79
C ASP A 960 10.94 23.64 35.78
N GLY A 961 10.34 24.79 35.42
CA GLY A 961 10.35 26.00 36.24
C GLY A 961 11.72 26.71 36.35
N GLU A 962 12.83 26.04 36.00
CA GLU A 962 14.20 26.59 35.95
C GLU A 962 14.60 27.08 34.55
N GLY A 963 13.64 27.07 33.62
CA GLY A 963 13.84 27.57 32.26
C GLY A 963 14.51 26.56 31.33
N ALA A 964 14.48 25.26 31.62
CA ALA A 964 14.83 24.23 30.64
C ALA A 964 13.63 23.29 30.39
N LYS A 965 13.54 22.74 29.17
CA LYS A 965 12.51 21.73 28.87
C LYS A 965 13.01 20.36 29.33
N MET A 966 12.25 19.68 30.19
CA MET A 966 12.43 18.28 30.55
C MET A 966 12.35 17.39 29.31
N LYS A 967 12.93 16.19 29.40
CA LYS A 967 12.77 15.18 28.35
C LYS A 967 11.40 14.53 28.52
N ALA A 968 10.70 14.29 27.41
CA ALA A 968 9.49 13.47 27.43
C ALA A 968 9.75 12.11 28.07
N HIS A 969 8.76 11.61 28.81
CA HIS A 969 8.75 10.26 29.37
C HIS A 969 8.39 9.25 28.27
N LEU A 970 9.25 8.25 28.07
CA LEU A 970 9.21 7.34 26.93
C LEU A 970 9.30 5.88 27.41
N PRO A 971 8.17 5.28 27.86
CA PRO A 971 8.16 3.96 28.48
C PRO A 971 8.59 2.84 27.54
N PHE A 972 8.23 2.88 26.25
CA PHE A 972 8.70 1.89 25.29
C PHE A 972 10.20 2.06 25.02
N HIS A 973 10.74 3.28 25.05
CA HIS A 973 12.19 3.49 24.96
C HIS A 973 12.92 2.88 26.15
N GLU A 974 12.46 3.13 27.36
CA GLU A 974 13.01 2.56 28.60
C GLU A 974 12.95 1.03 28.59
N ALA A 975 11.83 0.46 28.12
CA ALA A 975 11.68 -0.97 27.92
C ALA A 975 12.68 -1.53 26.88
N ARG A 976 12.91 -0.82 25.76
CA ARG A 976 13.93 -1.20 24.76
C ARG A 976 15.34 -1.22 25.37
N GLU A 977 15.72 -0.22 26.15
CA GLU A 977 17.05 -0.18 26.80
C GLU A 977 17.21 -1.30 27.82
N THR A 978 16.16 -1.59 28.59
CA THR A 978 16.12 -2.75 29.50
C THR A 978 16.28 -4.06 28.72
N GLN A 979 15.53 -4.27 27.64
CA GLN A 979 15.64 -5.45 26.79
C GLN A 979 17.03 -5.58 26.15
N LYS A 980 17.68 -4.48 25.73
CA LYS A 980 19.05 -4.51 25.23
C LYS A 980 20.04 -5.01 26.29
N SER A 981 19.92 -4.58 27.54
CA SER A 981 20.79 -5.06 28.63
C SER A 981 20.63 -6.57 28.86
N ILE A 982 19.40 -7.09 28.77
CA ILE A 982 19.09 -8.51 28.90
C ILE A 982 19.68 -9.31 27.71
N VAL A 983 19.48 -8.83 26.49
CA VAL A 983 19.99 -9.49 25.27
C VAL A 983 21.52 -9.45 25.18
N ARG A 984 22.19 -8.38 25.66
CA ARG A 984 23.66 -8.32 25.73
C ARG A 984 24.25 -9.28 26.77
N GLY A 985 23.50 -9.61 27.83
CA GLY A 985 23.88 -10.63 28.82
C GLY A 985 23.80 -12.06 28.29
N CYS A 986 22.89 -12.31 27.34
CA CYS A 986 22.81 -13.56 26.59
C CYS A 986 23.79 -13.50 25.40
N ARG A 987 25.00 -14.07 25.55
CA ARG A 987 25.96 -14.22 24.42
C ARG A 987 25.21 -14.54 23.13
N LYS A 988 25.36 -13.69 22.09
CA LYS A 988 24.92 -13.97 20.72
C LYS A 988 25.18 -15.46 20.43
N ARG A 989 24.15 -16.30 20.40
CA ARG A 989 24.31 -17.66 19.89
C ARG A 989 24.56 -17.50 18.40
N PRO A 990 25.71 -17.94 17.87
CA PRO A 990 25.96 -17.86 16.44
C PRO A 990 24.85 -18.61 15.72
N ALA A 991 24.35 -18.03 14.63
CA ALA A 991 23.60 -18.79 13.65
C ALA A 991 24.45 -20.03 13.31
N SER A 992 23.85 -21.21 13.48
CA SER A 992 24.44 -22.55 13.28
C SER A 992 25.56 -22.98 14.25
N ALA A 993 25.19 -23.79 15.25
CA ALA A 993 26.05 -24.89 15.65
C ALA A 993 26.03 -25.93 14.49
N PRO A 994 27.18 -26.49 14.06
CA PRO A 994 27.23 -27.40 12.94
C PRO A 994 26.56 -28.72 13.31
N SER A 995 25.32 -28.96 12.86
CA SER A 995 24.77 -30.32 12.85
C SER A 995 25.40 -31.10 11.70
N ALA A 996 25.80 -32.32 11.99
CA ALA A 996 26.53 -33.23 11.10
C ALA A 996 25.97 -33.27 9.67
N ARG A 997 26.91 -33.20 8.72
CA ARG A 997 26.71 -33.15 7.26
C ARG A 997 25.87 -34.32 6.74
N SER A 998 24.79 -34.02 6.01
CA SER A 998 24.40 -34.83 4.85
C SER A 998 24.85 -34.10 3.58
N THR A 999 25.67 -34.79 2.81
CA THR A 999 26.35 -34.37 1.58
C THR A 999 25.39 -33.86 0.49
N VAL A 1000 25.36 -32.54 0.30
CA VAL A 1000 24.87 -31.92 -0.94
C VAL A 1000 26.08 -31.46 -1.75
N ARG A 1001 26.14 -31.88 -3.03
CA ARG A 1001 27.24 -31.60 -3.97
C ARG A 1001 27.37 -30.09 -4.21
N ARG A 1002 28.60 -29.58 -4.05
CA ARG A 1002 29.00 -28.19 -4.34
C ARG A 1002 28.98 -27.93 -5.85
N THR A 1003 28.50 -26.75 -6.26
CA THR A 1003 28.57 -26.26 -7.64
C THR A 1003 29.60 -25.12 -7.77
N PRO A 1004 30.09 -24.80 -8.99
CA PRO A 1004 31.24 -23.92 -9.24
C PRO A 1004 31.13 -22.47 -8.70
N HIS A 1005 29.95 -22.04 -8.25
CA HIS A 1005 29.72 -20.72 -7.66
C HIS A 1005 30.08 -20.61 -6.16
N THR A 1006 30.64 -21.67 -5.56
CA THR A 1006 31.11 -21.69 -4.16
C THR A 1006 32.62 -21.88 -4.03
N LEU A 1007 33.39 -21.57 -5.08
CA LEU A 1007 34.84 -21.44 -4.98
C LEU A 1007 35.19 -20.01 -4.52
N GLU A 1008 35.73 -19.90 -3.31
CA GLU A 1008 36.38 -18.67 -2.82
C GLU A 1008 37.43 -18.21 -3.83
N ARG A 1009 37.30 -17.00 -4.36
CA ARG A 1009 38.43 -16.31 -4.99
C ARG A 1009 39.41 -15.93 -3.87
N GLN A 1010 40.40 -16.78 -3.65
CA GLN A 1010 41.66 -16.36 -3.03
C GLN A 1010 42.34 -15.39 -4.01
N ASP A 1011 42.19 -14.08 -3.77
CA ASP A 1011 43.19 -13.04 -4.09
C ASP A 1011 42.59 -11.65 -3.82
N SER A 1012 42.47 -11.29 -2.53
CA SER A 1012 42.32 -9.90 -2.12
C SER A 1012 43.73 -9.28 -2.05
N PHE A 1013 44.08 -8.44 -3.02
CA PHE A 1013 45.29 -7.62 -2.99
C PHE A 1013 45.26 -6.68 -1.76
N LYS A 1014 46.05 -7.02 -0.75
CA LYS A 1014 46.42 -6.10 0.35
C LYS A 1014 47.41 -5.07 -0.20
N ARG A 1015 47.04 -3.79 -0.24
CA ARG A 1015 48.04 -2.70 -0.21
C ARG A 1015 48.10 -2.14 1.20
N GLY A 1016 49.06 -2.66 1.96
CA GLY A 1016 49.47 -2.09 3.24
C GLY A 1016 50.21 -0.77 3.02
N GLY A 1017 49.96 0.18 3.92
CA GLY A 1017 50.79 1.36 4.03
C GLY A 1017 52.20 0.99 4.50
N ARG A 1018 53.20 1.69 3.95
CA ARG A 1018 54.51 1.86 4.60
C ARG A 1018 54.70 3.33 4.92
N ARG A 1019 55.04 3.59 6.18
CA ARG A 1019 55.65 4.85 6.64
C ARG A 1019 57.16 4.84 6.30
N SER A 1020 57.65 6.08 6.12
CA SER A 1020 58.99 6.65 6.37
C SER A 1020 60.16 6.46 5.39
N CYS A 1021 60.80 7.62 5.14
CA CYS A 1021 62.18 7.91 4.67
C CYS A 1021 62.43 7.58 3.18
N HIS A 1022 62.80 8.49 2.28
CA HIS A 1022 63.48 9.80 2.33
C HIS A 1022 62.79 10.81 1.42
#